data_AF-A0A9P3PCF0-F1
#
_entry.id   AF-A0A9P3PCF0-F1
#
_cell.length_a   1.000
_cell.length_b   1.000
_cell.length_c   1.000
_cell.angle_alpha   90.00
_cell.angle_beta   90.00
_cell.angle_gamma   90.00
#
_symmetry.space_group_name_H-M   'P 1'
#
loop_
_entity.id
_entity.type
_entity.pdbx_description
1 polymer ?
#
loop_
_entity_poly.entity_id
_entity_poly.type
_entity_poly.pdbx_seq_one_letter_code
_entity_poly.pdbx_strand_id
1 'polypeptide(L)'
;MHLSLVTSDEFTALSHPRFPNHQVRIKKSHFCDPTVNLYTGYLDVDAGAKHLFFYFFESRRNPDQDDMMMWINGGPGCSSAMGLLMELGPCSIDMNGSSANGTTWNPHSWNEEANIFFLDQPVGVGFSYADFGETVETTEEAAKNVHAFLTIFFETFKQFSGRPLHLSGESYGGRYLPVFASEIYDQNQVAIREGRKPLNLQSVLIGNGITDISTLYPGRYEVECGTASLDVPFQSISACVRMKMALPRCQKAMEKGCIGQFDSINCRAAVNFCDSELSSAMWASGKNVYDISKMCEGELCYAENNAIKRYLDLPETRSLLGVETPANFSACSPSVGRNFAAHMDKWAVPTQYYVAGLLDRGIRMLIYAGTYDWQCNWVANKLWVDKLEWSGSEEYRAQEWRKWKVDGRIVGEVKGTDRLTFATIREAGHMVPRDKPAESLAMRILEASGDVQKPTVQPMPVIRETNMPAVTAKVAQLQNGVEPERALDLWFDDAEMVFQAETKLFRVSGRKLASISSAFDGMLSIPQPEPPETLGAYPLIRMPDSASDVSYFFRAIFHPKSFQPPPAQTDVKTLLAILRLGHKYQVADLSQRALRHLATAYPTTLGGWDSRSETRTFPPVRNFDDEFQLLRAALKLGATWAMPALFYSCGAYSMQEILSSPVWIGAGDLLIEKNTCLLGYAEQFAASLRMVKFLVQPTMEGCERPLECYPSKLTWFDMVDTWRPSIPLEIWDESDWKRFAKEVCPACLDQSRKAHRKARLAVWENLPRTYRFPPWDQLEAQKAASLGR
;
A
#
# COMPACT_ATOMS: atom_id res chain seq x y z
N MET A 1 -18.88 18.95 -21.67
CA MET A 1 -19.05 20.20 -20.89
C MET A 1 -17.82 21.06 -21.11
N HIS A 2 -17.92 22.39 -21.04
CA HIS A 2 -16.74 23.28 -21.03
C HIS A 2 -16.35 23.59 -19.58
N LEU A 3 -15.06 23.64 -19.26
CA LEU A 3 -14.58 23.83 -17.88
C LEU A 3 -14.97 25.19 -17.29
N SER A 4 -15.11 26.22 -18.13
CA SER A 4 -15.60 27.54 -17.72
C SER A 4 -17.02 27.57 -17.14
N LEU A 5 -17.80 26.49 -17.31
CA LEU A 5 -19.14 26.35 -16.74
C LEU A 5 -19.13 25.90 -15.27
N VAL A 6 -17.98 25.46 -14.74
CA VAL A 6 -17.84 25.09 -13.33
C VAL A 6 -17.86 26.36 -12.47
N THR A 7 -18.72 26.37 -11.45
CA THR A 7 -18.93 27.51 -10.54
C THR A 7 -18.02 27.44 -9.32
N SER A 8 -17.95 28.53 -8.55
CA SER A 8 -17.13 28.66 -7.34
C SER A 8 -17.82 28.19 -6.05
N ASP A 9 -19.16 28.21 -6.05
CA ASP A 9 -19.95 28.11 -4.82
C ASP A 9 -20.06 26.68 -4.31
N GLU A 10 -20.21 25.70 -5.21
CA GLU A 10 -20.37 24.28 -4.90
C GLU A 10 -19.59 23.41 -5.87
N PHE A 11 -19.33 22.16 -5.46
CA PHE A 11 -18.74 21.16 -6.33
C PHE A 11 -19.69 20.76 -7.45
N THR A 12 -19.21 20.86 -8.69
CA THR A 12 -19.83 20.17 -9.83
C THR A 12 -19.37 18.72 -9.83
N ALA A 13 -20.30 17.79 -9.67
CA ALA A 13 -20.03 16.35 -9.71
C ALA A 13 -20.15 15.80 -11.14
N LEU A 14 -19.10 15.13 -11.60
CA LEU A 14 -18.96 14.59 -12.94
C LEU A 14 -18.89 13.06 -12.85
N SER A 15 -19.98 12.39 -13.21
CA SER A 15 -20.00 10.94 -13.35
C SER A 15 -19.57 10.52 -14.75
N HIS A 16 -19.04 9.30 -14.87
CA HIS A 16 -18.60 8.77 -16.15
C HIS A 16 -19.14 7.35 -16.38
N PRO A 17 -19.81 7.06 -17.51
CA PRO A 17 -20.51 5.79 -17.71
C PRO A 17 -19.60 4.56 -17.67
N ARG A 18 -18.32 4.72 -18.03
CA ARG A 18 -17.32 3.64 -18.00
C ARG A 18 -16.54 3.55 -16.68
N PHE A 19 -16.68 4.53 -15.82
CA PHE A 19 -16.15 4.49 -14.45
C PHE A 19 -17.31 4.70 -13.48
N PRO A 20 -18.29 3.77 -13.42
CA PRO A 20 -19.50 3.95 -12.61
C PRO A 20 -19.21 4.08 -11.11
N ASN A 21 -18.06 3.58 -10.66
CA ASN A 21 -17.57 3.70 -9.28
C ASN A 21 -16.62 4.89 -9.08
N HIS A 22 -16.50 5.79 -10.06
CA HIS A 22 -15.67 6.99 -9.93
C HIS A 22 -16.48 8.25 -10.23
N GLN A 23 -16.12 9.34 -9.58
CA GLN A 23 -16.73 10.65 -9.80
C GLN A 23 -15.66 11.72 -9.66
N VAL A 24 -15.63 12.70 -10.57
CA VAL A 24 -14.79 13.90 -10.39
C VAL A 24 -15.66 15.01 -9.84
N ARG A 25 -15.34 15.50 -8.65
CA ARG A 25 -15.96 16.68 -8.05
C ARG A 25 -15.01 17.85 -8.26
N ILE A 26 -15.49 18.91 -8.90
CA ILE A 26 -14.65 20.04 -9.29
C ILE A 26 -15.36 21.36 -9.00
N LYS A 27 -14.62 22.33 -8.49
CA LYS A 27 -15.09 23.71 -8.29
C LYS A 27 -14.06 24.68 -8.83
N LYS A 28 -14.51 25.88 -9.20
CA LYS A 28 -13.63 27.00 -9.51
C LYS A 28 -13.14 27.63 -8.19
N SER A 29 -11.87 27.94 -8.11
CA SER A 29 -11.23 28.43 -6.88
C SER A 29 -10.41 29.70 -7.16
N HIS A 30 -10.22 30.54 -6.14
CA HIS A 30 -9.48 31.80 -6.23
C HIS A 30 -8.25 31.79 -5.32
N PHE A 31 -7.28 30.94 -5.64
CA PHE A 31 -6.08 30.69 -4.83
C PHE A 31 -4.82 30.95 -5.66
N CYS A 32 -3.75 31.43 -4.99
CA CYS A 32 -2.39 31.52 -5.54
C CYS A 32 -2.17 32.55 -6.67
N ASP A 33 -2.82 32.40 -7.81
CA ASP A 33 -2.62 33.20 -9.03
C ASP A 33 -3.97 33.80 -9.49
N PRO A 34 -4.18 35.13 -9.40
CA PRO A 34 -5.44 35.76 -9.79
C PRO A 34 -5.56 36.00 -11.30
N THR A 35 -4.55 35.70 -12.10
CA THR A 35 -4.49 36.01 -13.54
C THR A 35 -5.02 34.89 -14.42
N VAL A 36 -5.14 33.67 -13.88
CA VAL A 36 -5.62 32.48 -14.59
C VAL A 36 -6.83 31.87 -13.89
N ASN A 37 -7.60 31.05 -14.60
CA ASN A 37 -8.60 30.24 -13.93
C ASN A 37 -7.93 29.07 -13.19
N LEU A 38 -8.37 28.84 -11.96
CA LEU A 38 -7.96 27.72 -11.12
C LEU A 38 -9.19 26.88 -10.80
N TYR A 39 -8.98 25.58 -10.76
CA TYR A 39 -9.98 24.61 -10.33
C TYR A 39 -9.37 23.65 -9.32
N THR A 40 -10.16 23.28 -8.31
CA THR A 40 -9.76 22.30 -7.31
C THR A 40 -10.86 21.28 -7.13
N GLY A 41 -10.51 20.13 -6.56
CA GLY A 41 -11.50 19.16 -6.14
C GLY A 41 -10.94 17.76 -6.00
N TYR A 42 -11.81 16.77 -6.18
CA TYR A 42 -11.54 15.37 -5.86
C TYR A 42 -11.85 14.45 -7.03
N LEU A 43 -11.02 13.42 -7.22
CA LEU A 43 -11.45 12.17 -7.83
C LEU A 43 -11.91 11.23 -6.72
N ASP A 44 -13.20 10.96 -6.68
CA ASP A 44 -13.77 9.90 -5.86
C ASP A 44 -13.60 8.56 -6.59
N VAL A 45 -13.12 7.56 -5.86
CA VAL A 45 -12.78 6.21 -6.34
C VAL A 45 -13.50 5.19 -5.46
N ASP A 46 -13.82 4.02 -6.02
CA ASP A 46 -14.49 2.91 -5.33
C ASP A 46 -15.81 3.33 -4.66
N ALA A 47 -16.67 3.97 -5.46
CA ALA A 47 -17.99 4.48 -5.04
C ALA A 47 -17.91 5.50 -3.89
N GLY A 48 -16.81 6.27 -3.85
CA GLY A 48 -16.61 7.33 -2.85
C GLY A 48 -15.87 6.86 -1.61
N ALA A 49 -15.25 5.68 -1.60
CA ALA A 49 -14.45 5.23 -0.46
C ALA A 49 -13.09 5.95 -0.36
N LYS A 50 -12.56 6.42 -1.50
CA LYS A 50 -11.28 7.14 -1.61
C LYS A 50 -11.48 8.43 -2.38
N HIS A 51 -10.80 9.50 -1.96
CA HIS A 51 -10.89 10.83 -2.58
C HIS A 51 -9.48 11.36 -2.86
N LEU A 52 -9.12 11.53 -4.12
CA LEU A 52 -7.82 12.09 -4.54
C LEU A 52 -7.96 13.57 -4.87
N PHE A 53 -7.32 14.45 -4.09
CA PHE A 53 -7.37 15.88 -4.26
C PHE A 53 -6.45 16.38 -5.37
N PHE A 54 -6.91 17.34 -6.15
CA PHE A 54 -6.10 17.98 -7.19
C PHE A 54 -6.27 19.51 -7.21
N TYR A 55 -5.23 20.16 -7.70
CA TYR A 55 -5.22 21.56 -8.12
C TYR A 55 -5.00 21.58 -9.64
N PHE A 56 -5.75 22.40 -10.37
CA PHE A 56 -5.60 22.57 -11.80
C PHE A 56 -5.53 24.05 -12.14
N PHE A 57 -4.40 24.48 -12.72
CA PHE A 57 -4.18 25.84 -13.17
C PHE A 57 -4.18 25.88 -14.69
N GLU A 58 -4.95 26.81 -15.25
CA GLU A 58 -4.86 27.13 -16.67
C GLU A 58 -3.50 27.78 -17.01
N SER A 59 -3.08 27.63 -18.27
CA SER A 59 -1.89 28.28 -18.79
C SER A 59 -2.03 29.81 -18.75
N ARG A 60 -0.94 30.52 -18.41
CA ARG A 60 -0.87 31.99 -18.47
C ARG A 60 -0.82 32.50 -19.91
N ARG A 61 -0.26 31.73 -20.84
CA ARG A 61 -0.11 32.14 -22.24
C ARG A 61 -1.39 31.94 -23.04
N ASN A 62 -1.81 30.70 -23.23
CA ASN A 62 -3.04 30.39 -23.96
C ASN A 62 -3.65 29.06 -23.51
N PRO A 63 -4.59 29.06 -22.55
CA PRO A 63 -5.17 27.83 -22.01
C PRO A 63 -6.02 27.05 -23.02
N ASP A 64 -6.37 27.63 -24.17
CA ASP A 64 -7.11 26.94 -25.24
C ASP A 64 -6.21 26.18 -26.22
N GLN A 65 -4.91 26.48 -26.24
CA GLN A 65 -3.94 25.90 -27.18
C GLN A 65 -2.80 25.15 -26.49
N ASP A 66 -2.41 25.60 -25.31
CA ASP A 66 -1.25 25.06 -24.60
C ASP A 66 -1.51 23.66 -24.05
N ASP A 67 -0.43 22.88 -23.94
CA ASP A 67 -0.47 21.47 -23.59
C ASP A 67 -0.98 21.21 -22.16
N MET A 68 -1.27 19.94 -21.87
CA MET A 68 -1.66 19.47 -20.55
C MET A 68 -0.45 18.84 -19.86
N MET A 69 -0.25 19.20 -18.60
CA MET A 69 0.82 18.64 -17.77
C MET A 69 0.26 18.16 -16.45
N MET A 70 0.76 17.02 -15.96
CA MET A 70 0.49 16.58 -14.60
C MET A 70 1.81 16.55 -13.83
N TRP A 71 1.85 17.24 -12.70
CA TRP A 71 2.94 17.21 -11.74
C TRP A 71 2.59 16.33 -10.54
N ILE A 72 3.54 15.46 -10.17
CA ILE A 72 3.45 14.57 -9.02
C ILE A 72 4.74 14.60 -8.21
N ASN A 73 4.66 14.98 -6.94
CA ASN A 73 5.78 14.78 -6.00
C ASN A 73 5.90 13.30 -5.57
N GLY A 74 7.07 12.93 -5.05
CA GLY A 74 7.42 11.55 -4.72
C GLY A 74 7.07 11.10 -3.30
N GLY A 75 8.10 10.79 -2.51
CA GLY A 75 7.99 10.20 -1.16
C GLY A 75 8.52 8.77 -1.07
N PRO A 76 7.69 7.72 -1.22
CA PRO A 76 6.30 7.74 -1.66
C PRO A 76 5.34 8.31 -0.61
N GLY A 77 4.31 9.02 -1.06
CA GLY A 77 3.28 9.58 -0.20
C GLY A 77 3.44 11.06 0.14
N CYS A 78 4.18 11.84 -0.66
CA CYS A 78 4.31 13.29 -0.47
C CYS A 78 3.35 14.07 -1.36
N SER A 79 2.80 15.16 -0.83
CA SER A 79 1.79 15.99 -1.48
C SER A 79 2.38 16.79 -2.63
N SER A 80 1.62 16.90 -3.72
CA SER A 80 1.98 17.73 -4.87
C SER A 80 1.78 19.22 -4.60
N ALA A 81 1.17 19.58 -3.47
CA ALA A 81 1.13 20.96 -3.00
C ALA A 81 2.53 21.50 -2.64
N MET A 82 3.52 20.62 -2.37
CA MET A 82 4.92 21.01 -2.22
C MET A 82 5.48 21.57 -3.53
N GLY A 83 5.34 20.82 -4.63
CA GLY A 83 5.72 21.30 -5.97
C GLY A 83 4.99 22.56 -6.39
N LEU A 84 3.71 22.67 -6.00
CA LEU A 84 2.91 23.87 -6.22
C LEU A 84 3.49 25.09 -5.50
N LEU A 85 3.69 25.01 -4.18
CA LEU A 85 3.96 26.18 -3.33
C LEU A 85 5.44 26.41 -3.03
N MET A 86 6.34 25.52 -3.43
CA MET A 86 7.78 25.69 -3.16
C MET A 86 8.63 25.63 -4.43
N GLU A 87 8.14 25.04 -5.51
CA GLU A 87 8.98 24.69 -6.66
C GLU A 87 8.57 25.42 -7.94
N LEU A 88 7.50 24.98 -8.59
CA LEU A 88 7.17 25.33 -9.97
C LEU A 88 5.75 25.83 -10.18
N GLY A 89 4.94 25.86 -9.13
CA GLY A 89 3.58 26.36 -9.23
C GLY A 89 3.50 27.87 -9.45
N PRO A 90 2.29 28.39 -9.70
CA PRO A 90 2.08 29.79 -10.12
C PRO A 90 2.45 30.83 -9.04
N CYS A 91 2.52 30.38 -7.79
CA CYS A 91 2.96 31.15 -6.64
C CYS A 91 3.81 30.28 -5.71
N SER A 92 4.56 30.92 -4.83
CA SER A 92 5.34 30.28 -3.78
C SER A 92 4.83 30.70 -2.41
N ILE A 93 5.01 29.85 -1.39
CA ILE A 93 4.70 30.17 0.00
C ILE A 93 5.50 31.40 0.44
N ASP A 94 4.83 32.35 1.08
CA ASP A 94 5.49 33.53 1.59
C ASP A 94 6.20 33.24 2.92
N MET A 95 7.53 33.12 2.85
CA MET A 95 8.37 32.85 4.03
C MET A 95 8.61 34.09 4.89
N ASN A 96 8.34 35.30 4.37
CA ASN A 96 8.72 36.55 5.01
C ASN A 96 7.51 37.35 5.55
N GLY A 97 6.28 36.87 5.34
CA GLY A 97 5.06 37.61 5.70
C GLY A 97 4.91 38.93 4.92
N SER A 98 5.48 38.96 3.72
CA SER A 98 5.45 40.07 2.77
C SER A 98 4.15 40.20 1.98
N SER A 99 3.32 39.14 1.92
CA SER A 99 2.07 39.12 1.17
C SER A 99 0.84 39.02 2.08
N ALA A 100 -0.24 39.69 1.66
CA ALA A 100 -1.49 39.71 2.42
C ALA A 100 -2.26 38.37 2.37
N ASN A 101 -1.99 37.53 1.38
CA ASN A 101 -2.69 36.27 1.12
C ASN A 101 -1.82 35.02 1.40
N GLY A 102 -0.62 35.19 1.97
CA GLY A 102 0.29 34.11 2.35
C GLY A 102 1.09 33.48 1.21
N THR A 103 0.94 33.95 -0.03
CA THR A 103 1.71 33.47 -1.19
C THR A 103 2.32 34.62 -2.00
N THR A 104 3.37 34.35 -2.76
CA THR A 104 4.06 35.32 -3.62
C THR A 104 4.05 34.81 -5.07
N TRP A 105 3.92 35.72 -6.03
CA TRP A 105 3.90 35.34 -7.45
C TRP A 105 5.21 34.66 -7.89
N ASN A 106 5.11 33.53 -8.60
CA ASN A 106 6.26 32.87 -9.20
C ASN A 106 6.40 33.24 -10.69
N PRO A 107 7.40 34.05 -11.08
CA PRO A 107 7.63 34.43 -12.48
C PRO A 107 8.20 33.30 -13.34
N HIS A 108 8.60 32.17 -12.73
CA HIS A 108 9.17 31.02 -13.41
C HIS A 108 8.27 29.78 -13.32
N SER A 109 6.97 29.98 -13.12
CA SER A 109 6.03 28.86 -13.02
C SER A 109 5.97 28.07 -14.31
N TRP A 110 5.79 26.75 -14.19
CA TRP A 110 5.59 25.89 -15.35
C TRP A 110 4.22 26.09 -16.02
N ASN A 111 3.26 26.74 -15.37
CA ASN A 111 2.00 27.12 -16.02
C ASN A 111 2.15 28.35 -16.94
N GLU A 112 3.35 28.89 -17.14
CA GLU A 112 3.58 29.95 -18.12
C GLU A 112 3.12 29.53 -19.52
N GLU A 113 3.24 28.23 -19.84
CA GLU A 113 2.94 27.70 -21.18
C GLU A 113 2.29 26.30 -21.15
N ALA A 114 1.65 25.93 -20.03
CA ALA A 114 0.98 24.64 -19.87
C ALA A 114 -0.19 24.75 -18.90
N ASN A 115 -1.23 23.96 -19.16
CA ASN A 115 -2.30 23.73 -18.20
C ASN A 115 -1.86 22.60 -17.27
N ILE A 116 -1.73 22.87 -15.98
CA ILE A 116 -1.01 21.98 -15.07
C ILE A 116 -1.89 21.48 -13.93
N PHE A 117 -1.87 20.16 -13.73
CA PHE A 117 -2.38 19.50 -12.53
C PHE A 117 -1.29 19.34 -11.48
N PHE A 118 -1.64 19.55 -10.22
CA PHE A 118 -0.91 19.05 -9.06
C PHE A 118 -1.83 18.04 -8.37
N LEU A 119 -1.45 16.77 -8.38
CA LEU A 119 -2.29 15.69 -7.87
C LEU A 119 -1.72 15.13 -6.56
N ASP A 120 -2.50 15.18 -5.48
CA ASP A 120 -2.16 14.49 -4.24
C ASP A 120 -2.48 13.01 -4.39
N GLN A 121 -1.45 12.19 -4.59
CA GLN A 121 -1.59 10.75 -4.77
C GLN A 121 -0.48 9.99 -4.05
N PRO A 122 -0.74 8.75 -3.61
CA PRO A 122 -2.03 8.05 -3.60
C PRO A 122 -2.97 8.54 -2.48
N VAL A 123 -4.06 7.81 -2.21
CA VAL A 123 -5.00 8.15 -1.13
C VAL A 123 -4.28 8.22 0.24
N GLY A 124 -4.64 9.21 1.07
CA GLY A 124 -4.00 9.47 2.36
C GLY A 124 -2.81 10.45 2.28
N VAL A 125 -2.57 11.08 1.14
CA VAL A 125 -1.51 12.08 0.89
C VAL A 125 -2.11 13.48 0.80
N GLY A 126 -1.51 14.47 1.46
CA GLY A 126 -1.96 15.87 1.40
C GLY A 126 -3.44 16.00 1.80
N PHE A 127 -4.28 16.48 0.88
CA PHE A 127 -5.73 16.54 1.09
C PHE A 127 -6.51 15.32 0.59
N SER A 128 -5.85 14.34 -0.03
CA SER A 128 -6.45 13.07 -0.42
C SER A 128 -6.69 12.18 0.81
N TYR A 129 -7.88 11.60 0.91
CA TYR A 129 -8.30 10.83 2.09
C TYR A 129 -9.20 9.66 1.72
N ALA A 130 -9.36 8.73 2.66
CA ALA A 130 -10.25 7.58 2.55
C ALA A 130 -11.25 7.60 3.71
N ASP A 131 -12.50 7.22 3.43
CA ASP A 131 -13.58 7.25 4.42
C ASP A 131 -13.48 6.12 5.44
N PHE A 132 -13.02 4.92 5.02
CA PHE A 132 -13.01 3.72 5.86
C PHE A 132 -11.61 3.11 6.06
N GLY A 133 -10.56 3.84 5.69
CA GLY A 133 -9.17 3.45 5.89
C GLY A 133 -8.58 2.62 4.75
N GLU A 134 -9.17 2.70 3.57
CA GLU A 134 -8.65 2.15 2.33
C GLU A 134 -7.24 2.69 2.05
N THR A 135 -6.41 1.84 1.45
CA THR A 135 -5.03 2.18 1.12
C THR A 135 -4.72 1.82 -0.33
N VAL A 136 -3.64 2.39 -0.83
CA VAL A 136 -2.98 2.02 -2.07
C VAL A 136 -1.53 1.79 -1.69
N GLU A 137 -0.99 0.61 -2.01
CA GLU A 137 0.27 0.15 -1.43
C GLU A 137 1.35 -0.14 -2.48
N THR A 138 0.97 -0.09 -3.76
CA THR A 138 1.87 -0.28 -4.90
C THR A 138 1.68 0.80 -5.95
N THR A 139 2.72 1.01 -6.76
CA THR A 139 2.67 1.99 -7.85
C THR A 139 1.69 1.57 -8.95
N GLU A 140 1.56 0.28 -9.25
CA GLU A 140 0.61 -0.24 -10.25
C GLU A 140 -0.85 -0.01 -9.84
N GLU A 141 -1.18 -0.10 -8.55
CA GLU A 141 -2.52 0.28 -8.07
C GLU A 141 -2.78 1.78 -8.19
N ALA A 142 -1.80 2.61 -7.85
CA ALA A 142 -1.90 4.05 -8.01
C ALA A 142 -2.11 4.45 -9.49
N ALA A 143 -1.46 3.76 -10.42
CA ALA A 143 -1.55 4.01 -11.86
C ALA A 143 -2.99 3.93 -12.39
N LYS A 144 -3.77 2.96 -11.91
CA LYS A 144 -5.17 2.78 -12.31
C LYS A 144 -6.03 3.98 -11.94
N ASN A 145 -5.84 4.53 -10.75
CA ASN A 145 -6.59 5.70 -10.27
C ASN A 145 -6.21 6.96 -11.07
N VAL A 146 -4.91 7.14 -11.37
CA VAL A 146 -4.42 8.25 -12.18
C VAL A 146 -4.95 8.19 -13.61
N HIS A 147 -4.95 7.00 -14.23
CA HIS A 147 -5.55 6.82 -15.54
C HIS A 147 -7.07 7.11 -15.54
N ALA A 148 -7.79 6.63 -14.52
CA ALA A 148 -9.21 6.92 -14.38
C ALA A 148 -9.48 8.43 -14.25
N PHE A 149 -8.70 9.13 -13.41
CA PHE A 149 -8.77 10.59 -13.25
C PHE A 149 -8.65 11.31 -14.60
N LEU A 150 -7.55 11.06 -15.31
CA LEU A 150 -7.26 11.72 -16.58
C LEU A 150 -8.32 11.38 -17.64
N THR A 151 -8.76 10.14 -17.71
CA THR A 151 -9.79 9.73 -18.68
C THR A 151 -11.12 10.45 -18.40
N ILE A 152 -11.58 10.46 -17.15
CA ILE A 152 -12.83 11.13 -16.79
C ILE A 152 -12.73 12.63 -17.09
N PHE A 153 -11.61 13.27 -16.74
CA PHE A 153 -11.41 14.69 -16.98
C PHE A 153 -11.44 15.03 -18.49
N PHE A 154 -10.59 14.37 -19.29
CA PHE A 154 -10.48 14.66 -20.74
C PHE A 154 -11.73 14.25 -21.53
N GLU A 155 -12.44 13.19 -21.11
CA GLU A 155 -13.69 12.82 -21.75
C GLU A 155 -14.86 13.70 -21.31
N THR A 156 -14.80 14.38 -20.17
CA THR A 156 -15.84 15.33 -19.74
C THR A 156 -15.65 16.72 -20.34
N PHE A 157 -14.41 17.21 -20.29
CA PHE A 157 -13.99 18.53 -20.75
C PHE A 157 -13.40 18.47 -22.15
N LYS A 158 -14.30 18.44 -23.14
CA LYS A 158 -13.94 18.17 -24.54
C LYS A 158 -12.99 19.20 -25.17
N GLN A 159 -12.85 20.40 -24.58
CA GLN A 159 -11.88 21.40 -25.04
C GLN A 159 -10.41 20.93 -24.91
N PHE A 160 -10.14 19.94 -24.05
CA PHE A 160 -8.81 19.34 -23.92
C PHE A 160 -8.63 18.08 -24.81
N SER A 161 -9.64 17.69 -25.59
CA SER A 161 -9.61 16.46 -26.38
C SER A 161 -8.51 16.50 -27.44
N GLY A 162 -7.60 15.52 -27.42
CA GLY A 162 -6.48 15.41 -28.36
C GLY A 162 -5.28 16.31 -28.02
N ARG A 163 -5.39 17.13 -26.98
CA ARG A 163 -4.29 18.00 -26.53
C ARG A 163 -3.13 17.16 -26.00
N PRO A 164 -1.87 17.48 -26.36
CA PRO A 164 -0.70 16.80 -25.82
C PRO A 164 -0.73 16.73 -24.29
N LEU A 165 -0.37 15.57 -23.76
CA LEU A 165 -0.30 15.28 -22.34
C LEU A 165 1.13 14.89 -21.97
N HIS A 166 1.64 15.55 -20.94
CA HIS A 166 2.96 15.32 -20.37
C HIS A 166 2.82 14.90 -18.91
N LEU A 167 3.47 13.81 -18.52
CA LEU A 167 3.58 13.43 -17.11
C LEU A 167 4.89 13.96 -16.57
N SER A 168 4.87 14.58 -15.41
CA SER A 168 6.05 15.18 -14.81
C SER A 168 6.05 14.98 -13.30
N GLY A 169 7.23 15.02 -12.70
CA GLY A 169 7.38 14.84 -11.27
C GLY A 169 8.80 14.49 -10.89
N GLU A 170 8.99 14.17 -9.62
CA GLU A 170 10.32 14.05 -9.05
C GLU A 170 10.46 12.94 -8.00
N SER A 171 11.71 12.59 -7.66
CA SER A 171 12.01 11.68 -6.56
C SER A 171 11.42 10.27 -6.79
N TYR A 172 10.52 9.80 -5.93
CA TYR A 172 9.72 8.59 -6.17
C TYR A 172 8.84 8.67 -7.43
N GLY A 173 8.66 9.86 -8.00
CA GLY A 173 8.16 10.07 -9.37
C GLY A 173 8.94 9.26 -10.42
N GLY A 174 10.23 8.97 -10.19
CA GLY A 174 11.02 8.06 -11.02
C GLY A 174 10.54 6.61 -11.04
N ARG A 175 9.72 6.22 -10.05
CA ARG A 175 8.97 4.96 -9.99
C ARG A 175 7.54 5.14 -10.51
N TYR A 176 6.85 6.20 -10.08
CA TYR A 176 5.45 6.46 -10.44
C TYR A 176 5.24 6.70 -11.94
N LEU A 177 5.96 7.67 -12.50
CA LEU A 177 5.62 8.23 -13.81
C LEU A 177 5.78 7.22 -14.96
N PRO A 178 6.84 6.38 -15.01
CA PRO A 178 6.93 5.33 -16.03
C PRO A 178 5.76 4.35 -15.96
N VAL A 179 5.31 3.96 -14.76
CA VAL A 179 4.20 3.01 -14.62
C VAL A 179 2.86 3.67 -14.94
N PHE A 180 2.67 4.93 -14.56
CA PHE A 180 1.46 5.69 -14.89
C PHE A 180 1.35 5.88 -16.41
N ALA A 181 2.47 6.22 -17.06
CA ALA A 181 2.55 6.33 -18.51
C ALA A 181 2.25 4.99 -19.21
N SER A 182 2.77 3.87 -18.69
CA SER A 182 2.47 2.54 -19.23
C SER A 182 1.00 2.16 -19.09
N GLU A 183 0.37 2.40 -17.93
CA GLU A 183 -1.07 2.17 -17.75
C GLU A 183 -1.88 3.03 -18.74
N ILE A 184 -1.57 4.32 -18.87
CA ILE A 184 -2.25 5.20 -19.84
C ILE A 184 -2.06 4.67 -21.28
N TYR A 185 -0.84 4.26 -21.65
CA TYR A 185 -0.56 3.73 -22.97
C TYR A 185 -1.39 2.46 -23.27
N ASP A 186 -1.42 1.52 -22.33
CA ASP A 186 -2.14 0.25 -22.51
C ASP A 186 -3.65 0.48 -22.56
N GLN A 187 -4.17 1.38 -21.73
CA GLN A 187 -5.59 1.75 -21.76
C GLN A 187 -5.96 2.59 -22.99
N ASN A 188 -5.02 3.34 -23.57
CA ASN A 188 -5.20 3.96 -24.89
C ASN A 188 -5.43 2.90 -25.98
N GLN A 189 -4.76 1.75 -25.92
CA GLN A 189 -5.01 0.65 -26.88
C GLN A 189 -6.41 0.05 -26.70
N VAL A 190 -6.94 0.02 -25.47
CA VAL A 190 -8.34 -0.33 -25.22
C VAL A 190 -9.26 0.75 -25.81
N ALA A 191 -8.96 2.03 -25.57
CA ALA A 191 -9.73 3.16 -26.10
C ALA A 191 -9.86 3.15 -27.61
N ILE A 192 -8.74 2.94 -28.33
CA ILE A 192 -8.72 2.87 -29.78
C ILE A 192 -9.59 1.71 -30.28
N ARG A 193 -9.49 0.52 -29.67
CA ARG A 193 -10.32 -0.65 -30.03
C ARG A 193 -11.82 -0.42 -29.81
N GLU A 194 -12.17 0.43 -28.85
CA GLU A 194 -13.55 0.84 -28.57
C GLU A 194 -14.01 2.06 -29.39
N GLY A 195 -13.20 2.56 -30.32
CA GLY A 195 -13.52 3.75 -31.13
C GLY A 195 -13.49 5.07 -30.36
N ARG A 196 -12.85 5.09 -29.18
CA ARG A 196 -12.69 6.28 -28.34
C ARG A 196 -11.38 7.00 -28.69
N LYS A 197 -11.36 8.31 -28.41
CA LYS A 197 -10.13 9.11 -28.53
C LYS A 197 -9.17 8.75 -27.39
N PRO A 198 -7.93 8.35 -27.66
CA PRO A 198 -6.93 8.12 -26.63
C PRO A 198 -6.50 9.43 -25.96
N LEU A 199 -5.96 9.33 -24.75
CA LEU A 199 -5.18 10.39 -24.13
C LEU A 199 -3.89 10.58 -24.95
N ASN A 200 -3.62 11.81 -25.40
CA ASN A 200 -2.48 12.08 -26.27
C ASN A 200 -1.18 12.20 -25.45
N LEU A 201 -0.75 11.11 -24.80
CA LEU A 201 0.48 11.04 -24.01
C LEU A 201 1.69 11.21 -24.93
N GLN A 202 2.45 12.28 -24.74
CA GLN A 202 3.62 12.63 -25.56
C GLN A 202 4.93 12.33 -24.84
N SER A 203 5.03 12.68 -23.55
CA SER A 203 6.28 12.50 -22.82
C SER A 203 6.15 12.36 -21.31
N VAL A 204 7.25 11.93 -20.72
CA VAL A 204 7.45 11.84 -19.27
C VAL A 204 8.72 12.58 -18.87
N LEU A 205 8.61 13.48 -17.90
CA LEU A 205 9.69 14.28 -17.34
C LEU A 205 9.96 13.83 -15.90
N ILE A 206 11.17 13.36 -15.62
CA ILE A 206 11.55 12.79 -14.32
C ILE A 206 12.72 13.59 -13.74
N GLY A 207 12.43 14.40 -12.72
CA GLY A 207 13.42 15.15 -11.95
C GLY A 207 13.99 14.33 -10.80
N ASN A 208 15.31 14.24 -10.68
CA ASN A 208 15.98 13.61 -9.54
C ASN A 208 15.29 12.29 -9.14
N GLY A 209 15.07 11.42 -10.13
CA GLY A 209 14.21 10.25 -9.99
C GLY A 209 14.93 9.04 -9.42
N ILE A 210 14.20 8.20 -8.66
CA ILE A 210 14.60 6.83 -8.35
C ILE A 210 13.96 5.86 -9.35
N THR A 211 14.71 5.51 -10.40
CA THR A 211 14.20 4.66 -11.50
C THR A 211 14.92 3.31 -11.55
N ASP A 212 16.25 3.29 -11.72
CA ASP A 212 17.04 2.06 -11.62
C ASP A 212 17.87 2.04 -10.34
N ILE A 213 17.39 1.25 -9.37
CA ILE A 213 18.01 1.08 -8.05
C ILE A 213 19.42 0.47 -8.10
N SER A 214 19.80 -0.21 -9.18
CA SER A 214 21.11 -0.88 -9.28
C SER A 214 22.29 0.09 -9.34
N THR A 215 22.03 1.34 -9.70
CA THR A 215 23.03 2.40 -9.85
C THR A 215 23.06 3.39 -8.68
N LEU A 216 22.09 3.29 -7.77
CA LEU A 216 21.90 4.23 -6.66
C LEU A 216 23.12 4.31 -5.75
N TYR A 217 23.60 3.17 -5.25
CA TYR A 217 24.70 3.09 -4.30
C TYR A 217 26.07 3.47 -4.88
N PRO A 218 26.43 3.06 -6.12
CA PRO A 218 27.57 3.62 -6.82
C PRO A 218 27.52 5.15 -6.92
N GLY A 219 26.35 5.70 -7.28
CA GLY A 219 26.16 7.15 -7.36
C GLY A 219 26.36 7.85 -6.01
N ARG A 220 25.81 7.30 -4.92
CA ARG A 220 26.02 7.83 -3.56
C ARG A 220 27.51 7.90 -3.19
N TYR A 221 28.28 6.87 -3.51
CA TYR A 221 29.73 6.88 -3.29
C TYR A 221 30.42 8.02 -4.05
N GLU A 222 30.10 8.22 -5.32
CA GLU A 222 30.73 9.29 -6.14
C GLU A 222 30.35 10.70 -5.66
N VAL A 223 29.14 10.89 -5.14
CA VAL A 223 28.70 12.17 -4.56
C VAL A 223 29.39 12.45 -3.22
N GLU A 224 29.53 11.45 -2.37
CA GLU A 224 30.09 11.60 -1.02
C GLU A 224 31.62 11.65 -0.98
N CYS A 225 32.25 10.78 -1.77
CA CYS A 225 33.67 10.47 -1.71
C CYS A 225 34.43 10.83 -2.98
N GLY A 226 33.71 11.18 -4.06
CA GLY A 226 34.27 11.67 -5.31
C GLY A 226 34.12 13.18 -5.45
N THR A 227 34.39 13.66 -6.66
CA THR A 227 34.27 15.08 -7.04
C THR A 227 33.12 15.32 -8.01
N ALA A 228 32.16 14.39 -8.07
CA ALA A 228 31.05 14.47 -9.01
C ALA A 228 30.11 15.65 -8.70
N SER A 229 29.95 16.00 -7.43
CA SER A 229 29.04 17.07 -6.99
C SER A 229 29.75 18.28 -6.39
N LEU A 230 30.86 18.08 -5.68
CA LEU A 230 31.68 19.14 -5.08
C LEU A 230 33.14 18.99 -5.49
N ASP A 231 33.91 20.08 -5.49
CA ASP A 231 35.34 20.05 -5.88
C ASP A 231 36.19 19.19 -4.93
N VAL A 232 35.74 19.03 -3.69
CA VAL A 232 36.40 18.23 -2.64
C VAL A 232 35.36 17.31 -1.99
N PRO A 233 35.68 16.02 -1.78
CA PRO A 233 34.80 15.11 -1.03
C PRO A 233 34.50 15.64 0.37
N PHE A 234 33.24 15.53 0.81
CA PHE A 234 32.84 16.00 2.14
C PHE A 234 32.94 14.93 3.23
N GLN A 235 33.14 13.67 2.84
CA GLN A 235 33.36 12.57 3.79
C GLN A 235 34.82 12.43 4.18
N SER A 236 35.05 11.87 5.38
CA SER A 236 36.40 11.52 5.83
C SER A 236 36.99 10.38 4.99
N ILE A 237 38.32 10.35 4.87
CA ILE A 237 39.02 9.27 4.16
C ILE A 237 38.64 7.89 4.73
N SER A 238 38.49 7.76 6.05
CA SER A 238 38.11 6.50 6.68
C SER A 238 36.69 6.05 6.33
N ALA A 239 35.73 6.98 6.26
CA ALA A 239 34.38 6.70 5.79
C ALA A 239 34.42 6.25 4.32
N CYS A 240 35.16 6.96 3.47
CA CYS A 240 35.28 6.61 2.06
C CYS A 240 35.96 5.27 1.80
N VAL A 241 36.98 4.91 2.59
CA VAL A 241 37.61 3.57 2.53
C VAL A 241 36.59 2.50 2.89
N ARG A 242 35.80 2.69 3.96
CA ARG A 242 34.75 1.75 4.37
C ARG A 242 33.69 1.59 3.27
N MET A 243 33.18 2.69 2.72
CA MET A 243 32.22 2.65 1.63
C MET A 243 32.78 1.93 0.40
N LYS A 244 34.03 2.24 0.01
CA LYS A 244 34.68 1.61 -1.15
C LYS A 244 34.83 0.09 -0.98
N MET A 245 35.16 -0.37 0.22
CA MET A 245 35.24 -1.80 0.53
C MET A 245 33.87 -2.49 0.51
N ALA A 246 32.81 -1.81 0.97
CA ALA A 246 31.46 -2.36 1.03
C ALA A 246 30.75 -2.38 -0.33
N LEU A 247 31.06 -1.43 -1.22
CA LEU A 247 30.33 -1.22 -2.48
C LEU A 247 30.24 -2.48 -3.36
N PRO A 248 31.33 -3.24 -3.65
CA PRO A 248 31.23 -4.45 -4.47
C PRO A 248 30.32 -5.52 -3.86
N ARG A 249 30.35 -5.67 -2.52
CA ARG A 249 29.48 -6.60 -1.79
C ARG A 249 28.03 -6.15 -1.86
N CYS A 250 27.78 -4.86 -1.70
CA CYS A 250 26.44 -4.28 -1.84
C CYS A 250 25.88 -4.57 -3.24
N GLN A 251 26.63 -4.23 -4.31
CA GLN A 251 26.19 -4.45 -5.69
C GLN A 251 25.88 -5.93 -5.95
N LYS A 252 26.75 -6.84 -5.52
CA LYS A 252 26.52 -8.29 -5.68
C LYS A 252 25.29 -8.78 -4.91
N ALA A 253 25.04 -8.25 -3.72
CA ALA A 253 23.87 -8.61 -2.91
C ALA A 253 22.58 -8.08 -3.54
N MET A 254 22.59 -6.82 -4.02
CA MET A 254 21.46 -6.21 -4.74
C MET A 254 21.16 -6.97 -6.04
N GLU A 255 22.19 -7.36 -6.77
CA GLU A 255 22.03 -8.14 -8.01
C GLU A 255 21.32 -9.47 -7.75
N LYS A 256 21.77 -10.20 -6.72
CA LYS A 256 21.24 -11.51 -6.36
C LYS A 256 19.84 -11.43 -5.72
N GLY A 257 19.59 -10.42 -4.91
CA GLY A 257 18.39 -10.34 -4.08
C GLY A 257 17.25 -9.51 -4.67
N CYS A 258 17.56 -8.47 -5.46
CA CYS A 258 16.57 -7.51 -5.96
C CYS A 258 16.50 -7.44 -7.49
N ILE A 259 17.64 -7.37 -8.18
CA ILE A 259 17.70 -6.93 -9.59
C ILE A 259 17.56 -8.11 -10.55
N GLY A 260 18.43 -9.12 -10.45
CA GLY A 260 18.41 -10.30 -11.33
C GLY A 260 17.25 -11.24 -11.00
N GLN A 261 16.80 -11.22 -9.74
CA GLN A 261 15.58 -11.85 -9.28
C GLN A 261 15.11 -11.09 -8.04
N PHE A 262 13.82 -10.76 -7.97
CA PHE A 262 13.24 -10.22 -6.75
C PHE A 262 12.92 -11.36 -5.78
N ASP A 263 13.70 -11.44 -4.71
CA ASP A 263 13.40 -12.24 -3.53
C ASP A 263 13.31 -11.29 -2.33
N SER A 264 12.11 -11.13 -1.77
CA SER A 264 11.84 -10.07 -0.79
C SER A 264 12.73 -10.16 0.46
N ILE A 265 13.13 -11.36 0.88
CA ILE A 265 13.99 -11.58 2.06
C ILE A 265 15.42 -11.15 1.74
N ASN A 266 16.00 -11.72 0.67
CA ASN A 266 17.37 -11.43 0.27
C ASN A 266 17.52 -9.98 -0.19
N CYS A 267 16.51 -9.42 -0.88
CA CYS A 267 16.49 -8.02 -1.26
C CYS A 267 16.53 -7.13 -0.02
N ARG A 268 15.70 -7.40 0.99
CA ARG A 268 15.67 -6.59 2.21
C ARG A 268 16.99 -6.66 2.98
N ALA A 269 17.58 -7.85 3.05
CA ALA A 269 18.92 -8.02 3.64
C ALA A 269 19.99 -7.24 2.86
N ALA A 270 19.94 -7.27 1.52
CA ALA A 270 20.85 -6.52 0.67
C ALA A 270 20.70 -5.00 0.86
N VAL A 271 19.47 -4.49 0.82
CA VAL A 271 19.15 -3.07 1.04
C VAL A 271 19.64 -2.61 2.42
N ASN A 272 19.33 -3.35 3.48
CA ASN A 272 19.78 -3.03 4.84
C ASN A 272 21.31 -2.96 4.94
N PHE A 273 22.02 -3.92 4.34
CA PHE A 273 23.48 -3.91 4.28
C PHE A 273 24.00 -2.67 3.51
N CYS A 274 23.45 -2.41 2.34
CA CYS A 274 23.86 -1.30 1.49
C CYS A 274 23.60 0.06 2.16
N ASP A 275 22.42 0.29 2.75
CA ASP A 275 22.11 1.55 3.44
C ASP A 275 23.00 1.72 4.70
N SER A 276 23.22 0.64 5.46
CA SER A 276 24.10 0.67 6.64
C SER A 276 25.53 1.10 6.28
N GLU A 277 26.10 0.54 5.21
CA GLU A 277 27.50 0.77 4.84
C GLU A 277 27.72 2.00 3.93
N LEU A 278 26.73 2.38 3.13
CA LEU A 278 26.88 3.38 2.07
C LEU A 278 25.97 4.60 2.24
N SER A 279 25.30 4.74 3.39
CA SER A 279 24.41 5.90 3.64
C SER A 279 24.49 6.43 5.06
N SER A 280 24.91 5.62 6.04
CA SER A 280 25.08 6.07 7.43
C SER A 280 26.02 7.27 7.58
N ALA A 281 27.08 7.36 6.75
CA ALA A 281 28.01 8.49 6.79
C ALA A 281 27.33 9.80 6.36
N MET A 282 26.45 9.76 5.35
CA MET A 282 25.65 10.90 4.95
C MET A 282 24.74 11.35 6.09
N TRP A 283 23.99 10.43 6.71
CA TRP A 283 23.10 10.75 7.84
C TRP A 283 23.86 11.35 9.03
N ALA A 284 25.03 10.81 9.35
CA ALA A 284 25.87 11.30 10.44
C ALA A 284 26.47 12.69 10.18
N SER A 285 26.57 13.10 8.91
CA SER A 285 27.12 14.42 8.54
C SER A 285 26.21 15.58 8.91
N GLY A 286 24.90 15.34 9.10
CA GLY A 286 23.88 16.36 9.31
C GLY A 286 23.59 17.24 8.08
N LYS A 287 24.25 16.98 6.94
CA LYS A 287 23.96 17.67 5.68
C LYS A 287 22.54 17.35 5.20
N ASN A 288 21.98 18.26 4.42
CA ASN A 288 20.70 18.04 3.78
C ASN A 288 20.84 16.95 2.70
N VAL A 289 20.08 15.86 2.81
CA VAL A 289 20.09 14.75 1.84
C VAL A 289 19.60 15.14 0.45
N TYR A 290 18.87 16.25 0.38
CA TYR A 290 18.35 16.83 -0.85
C TYR A 290 19.27 17.91 -1.43
N ASP A 291 20.23 18.44 -0.67
CA ASP A 291 21.22 19.40 -1.14
C ASP A 291 22.46 19.37 -0.24
N ILE A 292 23.50 18.67 -0.69
CA ILE A 292 24.73 18.47 0.09
C ILE A 292 25.51 19.76 0.38
N SER A 293 25.17 20.87 -0.27
CA SER A 293 25.75 22.18 0.02
C SER A 293 25.19 22.83 1.29
N LYS A 294 24.05 22.32 1.81
CA LYS A 294 23.32 22.86 2.97
C LYS A 294 23.31 21.87 4.14
N MET A 295 23.02 22.37 5.34
CA MET A 295 22.66 21.56 6.51
C MET A 295 21.16 21.26 6.51
N CYS A 296 20.75 20.13 7.08
CA CYS A 296 19.33 19.77 7.17
C CYS A 296 18.62 20.61 8.24
N GLU A 297 17.69 21.46 7.81
CA GLU A 297 16.90 22.33 8.71
C GLU A 297 15.40 22.23 8.40
N GLY A 298 14.55 22.14 9.42
CA GLY A 298 13.10 22.05 9.24
C GLY A 298 12.58 20.65 8.92
N GLU A 299 11.29 20.55 8.58
CA GLU A 299 10.64 19.29 8.21
C GLU A 299 11.12 18.86 6.81
N LEU A 300 11.53 17.60 6.65
CA LEU A 300 12.15 17.10 5.41
C LEU A 300 13.33 17.98 4.93
N CYS A 301 14.07 18.57 5.85
CA CYS A 301 15.21 19.47 5.58
C CYS A 301 14.87 20.75 4.78
N TYR A 302 13.61 21.18 4.77
CA TYR A 302 13.19 22.48 4.23
C TYR A 302 12.22 23.19 5.18
N ALA A 303 12.49 24.46 5.49
CA ALA A 303 11.68 25.26 6.40
C ALA A 303 10.29 25.59 5.81
N GLU A 304 10.19 25.66 4.49
CA GLU A 304 9.00 25.94 3.71
C GLU A 304 7.88 24.93 3.97
N ASN A 305 8.21 23.66 4.22
CA ASN A 305 7.21 22.63 4.51
C ASN A 305 6.34 22.99 5.72
N ASN A 306 6.96 23.57 6.77
CA ASN A 306 6.22 24.03 7.94
C ASN A 306 5.33 25.24 7.62
N ALA A 307 5.77 26.13 6.74
CA ALA A 307 4.97 27.29 6.31
C ALA A 307 3.79 26.87 5.43
N ILE A 308 4.03 25.98 4.47
CA ILE A 308 3.01 25.37 3.60
C ILE A 308 1.96 24.68 4.45
N LYS A 309 2.39 23.85 5.41
CA LYS A 309 1.47 23.17 6.33
C LYS A 309 0.57 24.14 7.08
N ARG A 310 1.16 25.14 7.74
CA ARG A 310 0.38 26.16 8.47
C ARG A 310 -0.60 26.90 7.57
N TYR A 311 -0.16 27.27 6.37
CA TYR A 311 -0.96 28.02 5.42
C TYR A 311 -2.14 27.20 4.86
N LEU A 312 -1.90 25.95 4.49
CA LEU A 312 -2.92 25.03 4.00
C LEU A 312 -3.87 24.55 5.11
N ASP A 313 -3.48 24.63 6.38
CA ASP A 313 -4.35 24.36 7.54
C ASP A 313 -5.26 25.54 7.92
N LEU A 314 -5.05 26.75 7.36
CA LEU A 314 -5.92 27.89 7.65
C LEU A 314 -7.37 27.61 7.19
N PRO A 315 -8.38 27.89 8.04
CA PRO A 315 -9.78 27.68 7.67
C PRO A 315 -10.18 28.38 6.37
N GLU A 316 -9.68 29.60 6.15
CA GLU A 316 -9.93 30.39 4.96
C GLU A 316 -9.35 29.72 3.71
N THR A 317 -8.09 29.26 3.78
CA THR A 317 -7.43 28.53 2.69
C THR A 317 -8.17 27.23 2.36
N ARG A 318 -8.56 26.47 3.38
CA ARG A 318 -9.29 25.20 3.21
C ARG A 318 -10.66 25.41 2.58
N SER A 319 -11.40 26.43 3.03
CA SER A 319 -12.70 26.82 2.45
C SER A 319 -12.56 27.23 0.99
N LEU A 320 -11.54 28.05 0.69
CA LEU A 320 -11.23 28.52 -0.65
C LEU A 320 -10.94 27.36 -1.62
N LEU A 321 -10.16 26.38 -1.17
CA LEU A 321 -9.79 25.19 -1.94
C LEU A 321 -10.89 24.12 -1.98
N GLY A 322 -11.91 24.21 -1.12
CA GLY A 322 -12.96 23.19 -0.99
C GLY A 322 -12.47 21.91 -0.31
N VAL A 323 -11.58 22.00 0.67
CA VAL A 323 -11.02 20.84 1.36
C VAL A 323 -12.06 20.21 2.30
N GLU A 324 -12.37 18.93 2.10
CA GLU A 324 -13.36 18.20 2.87
C GLU A 324 -12.77 17.24 3.91
N THR A 325 -11.52 16.80 3.74
CA THR A 325 -10.87 15.92 4.71
C THR A 325 -10.83 16.59 6.09
N PRO A 326 -11.24 15.94 7.19
CA PRO A 326 -11.17 16.54 8.52
C PRO A 326 -9.73 16.62 9.06
N ALA A 327 -8.77 15.97 8.41
CA ALA A 327 -7.38 15.96 8.85
C ALA A 327 -6.66 17.26 8.49
N ASN A 328 -5.69 17.62 9.34
CA ASN A 328 -4.71 18.65 9.03
C ASN A 328 -3.79 18.17 7.89
N PHE A 329 -3.31 19.12 7.11
CA PHE A 329 -2.37 18.89 6.03
C PHE A 329 -1.06 18.28 6.57
N SER A 330 -0.53 17.33 5.81
CA SER A 330 0.80 16.75 6.02
C SER A 330 1.56 16.75 4.71
N ALA A 331 2.80 17.24 4.72
CA ALA A 331 3.65 17.29 3.54
C ALA A 331 3.90 15.89 2.95
N CYS A 332 4.16 14.91 3.83
CA CYS A 332 4.21 13.50 3.45
C CYS A 332 3.41 12.64 4.44
N SER A 333 2.86 11.54 3.94
CA SER A 333 2.07 10.57 4.69
C SER A 333 2.94 9.41 5.17
N PRO A 334 3.21 9.29 6.49
CA PRO A 334 4.05 8.22 7.00
C PRO A 334 3.43 6.83 6.82
N SER A 335 2.09 6.72 6.78
CA SER A 335 1.40 5.46 6.53
C SER A 335 1.62 4.99 5.10
N VAL A 336 1.40 5.86 4.12
CA VAL A 336 1.66 5.55 2.69
C VAL A 336 3.12 5.14 2.49
N GLY A 337 4.06 5.92 3.05
CA GLY A 337 5.49 5.60 2.99
C GLY A 337 5.82 4.21 3.56
N ARG A 338 5.23 3.85 4.71
CA ARG A 338 5.40 2.51 5.30
C ARG A 338 4.79 1.40 4.46
N ASN A 339 3.61 1.60 3.89
CA ASN A 339 2.93 0.57 3.10
C ASN A 339 3.71 0.24 1.81
N PHE A 340 4.18 1.26 1.10
CA PHE A 340 5.05 1.06 -0.08
C PHE A 340 6.39 0.39 0.30
N ALA A 341 6.98 0.77 1.43
CA ALA A 341 8.22 0.15 1.92
C ALA A 341 8.04 -1.31 2.37
N ALA A 342 6.88 -1.65 2.94
CA ALA A 342 6.53 -3.02 3.29
C ALA A 342 6.50 -3.93 2.05
N HIS A 343 5.92 -3.42 0.95
CA HIS A 343 5.87 -4.06 -0.36
C HIS A 343 7.19 -4.03 -1.13
N MET A 344 8.19 -3.30 -0.62
CA MET A 344 9.45 -3.05 -1.32
C MET A 344 9.23 -2.53 -2.74
N ASP A 345 8.21 -1.68 -2.94
CA ASP A 345 7.66 -1.38 -4.28
C ASP A 345 8.72 -0.97 -5.32
N LYS A 346 9.61 -0.02 -5.01
CA LYS A 346 10.70 0.39 -5.93
C LYS A 346 11.78 -0.66 -6.18
N TRP A 347 11.85 -1.71 -5.36
CA TRP A 347 12.79 -2.83 -5.51
C TRP A 347 12.14 -4.08 -6.11
N ALA A 348 10.82 -4.20 -6.01
CA ALA A 348 10.06 -5.36 -6.48
C ALA A 348 10.00 -5.45 -8.00
N VAL A 349 9.95 -4.29 -8.68
CA VAL A 349 9.86 -4.23 -10.13
C VAL A 349 10.89 -3.23 -10.68
N PRO A 350 11.79 -3.65 -11.58
CA PRO A 350 12.79 -2.75 -12.16
C PRO A 350 12.13 -1.71 -13.07
N THR A 351 12.09 -0.45 -12.63
CA THR A 351 11.28 0.57 -13.32
C THR A 351 11.85 0.97 -14.68
N GLN A 352 13.16 0.84 -14.86
CA GLN A 352 13.83 1.14 -16.13
C GLN A 352 13.27 0.33 -17.32
N TYR A 353 12.69 -0.85 -17.09
CA TYR A 353 12.05 -1.61 -18.17
C TYR A 353 10.74 -1.00 -18.66
N TYR A 354 9.99 -0.30 -17.79
CA TYR A 354 8.85 0.51 -18.23
C TYR A 354 9.32 1.68 -19.10
N VAL A 355 10.43 2.34 -18.72
CA VAL A 355 11.04 3.42 -19.51
C VAL A 355 11.43 2.91 -20.91
N ALA A 356 12.14 1.78 -20.99
CA ALA A 356 12.51 1.17 -22.28
C ALA A 356 11.27 0.85 -23.14
N GLY A 357 10.25 0.22 -22.54
CA GLY A 357 9.02 -0.13 -23.23
C GLY A 357 8.27 1.09 -23.79
N LEU A 358 8.25 2.20 -23.04
CA LEU A 358 7.64 3.46 -23.46
C LEU A 358 8.42 4.16 -24.58
N LEU A 359 9.75 4.19 -24.50
CA LEU A 359 10.62 4.73 -25.55
C LEU A 359 10.45 4.00 -26.89
N ASP A 360 10.35 2.67 -26.85
CA ASP A 360 10.11 1.83 -28.03
C ASP A 360 8.71 2.06 -28.64
N ARG A 361 7.77 2.54 -27.83
CA ARG A 361 6.42 2.94 -28.24
C ARG A 361 6.32 4.41 -28.63
N GLY A 362 7.44 5.13 -28.66
CA GLY A 362 7.52 6.51 -29.13
C GLY A 362 7.18 7.57 -28.08
N ILE A 363 7.04 7.21 -26.80
CA ILE A 363 6.87 8.17 -25.71
C ILE A 363 8.23 8.77 -25.36
N ARG A 364 8.36 10.10 -25.41
CA ARG A 364 9.62 10.79 -25.12
C ARG A 364 9.90 10.81 -23.61
N MET A 365 11.17 10.79 -23.25
CA MET A 365 11.64 10.82 -21.87
C MET A 365 12.65 11.95 -21.68
N LEU A 366 12.38 12.84 -20.73
CA LEU A 366 13.37 13.78 -20.20
C LEU A 366 13.70 13.36 -18.77
N ILE A 367 14.92 12.89 -18.56
CA ILE A 367 15.47 12.70 -17.23
C ILE A 367 16.27 13.96 -16.90
N TYR A 368 16.11 14.52 -15.71
CA TYR A 368 16.95 15.62 -15.28
C TYR A 368 17.34 15.50 -13.82
N ALA A 369 18.50 16.03 -13.44
CA ALA A 369 18.97 15.95 -12.07
C ALA A 369 19.83 17.14 -11.66
N GLY A 370 19.54 17.70 -10.48
CA GLY A 370 20.41 18.66 -9.82
C GLY A 370 21.72 18.04 -9.34
N THR A 371 22.84 18.73 -9.53
CA THR A 371 24.17 18.17 -9.21
C THR A 371 24.45 18.06 -7.71
N TYR A 372 23.70 18.74 -6.84
CA TYR A 372 23.88 18.71 -5.38
C TYR A 372 22.91 17.75 -4.66
N ASP A 373 22.01 17.08 -5.38
CA ASP A 373 21.19 16.03 -4.78
C ASP A 373 22.01 14.78 -4.48
N TRP A 374 21.87 14.26 -3.26
CA TRP A 374 22.44 12.97 -2.88
C TRP A 374 21.40 11.84 -2.95
N GLN A 375 20.17 12.12 -2.54
CA GLN A 375 19.10 11.13 -2.36
C GLN A 375 18.77 10.40 -3.67
N CYS A 376 18.67 11.14 -4.78
CA CYS A 376 18.42 10.62 -6.13
C CYS A 376 19.42 11.22 -7.13
N ASN A 377 20.69 11.13 -6.74
CA ASN A 377 21.79 11.84 -7.37
C ASN A 377 21.91 11.68 -8.90
N TRP A 378 22.48 12.72 -9.51
CA TRP A 378 22.69 12.81 -10.96
C TRP A 378 23.62 11.72 -11.50
N VAL A 379 24.56 11.21 -10.69
CA VAL A 379 25.50 10.16 -11.10
C VAL A 379 24.78 8.83 -11.30
N ALA A 380 23.92 8.44 -10.35
CA ALA A 380 23.07 7.27 -10.48
C ALA A 380 22.16 7.40 -11.70
N ASN A 381 21.53 8.57 -11.88
CA ASN A 381 20.70 8.85 -13.05
C ASN A 381 21.48 8.72 -14.37
N LYS A 382 22.70 9.28 -14.44
CA LYS A 382 23.60 9.10 -15.58
C LYS A 382 23.88 7.63 -15.88
N LEU A 383 24.29 6.88 -14.85
CA LEU A 383 24.72 5.48 -14.99
C LEU A 383 23.61 4.59 -15.53
N TRP A 384 22.36 4.77 -15.09
CA TRP A 384 21.28 3.91 -15.57
C TRP A 384 20.79 4.30 -16.95
N VAL A 385 20.73 5.59 -17.27
CA VAL A 385 20.35 6.06 -18.59
C VAL A 385 21.38 5.61 -19.64
N ASP A 386 22.67 5.69 -19.34
CA ASP A 386 23.75 5.28 -20.26
C ASP A 386 23.73 3.75 -20.57
N LYS A 387 23.28 2.92 -19.62
CA LYS A 387 23.19 1.46 -19.80
C LYS A 387 21.81 0.95 -20.21
N LEU A 388 20.80 1.82 -20.31
CA LEU A 388 19.44 1.41 -20.62
C LEU A 388 19.38 0.68 -21.97
N GLU A 389 18.78 -0.50 -21.99
CA GLU A 389 18.56 -1.28 -23.21
C GLU A 389 17.18 -0.95 -23.79
N TRP A 390 17.18 -0.42 -25.01
CA TRP A 390 16.00 -0.07 -25.82
C TRP A 390 16.43 0.12 -27.28
N SER A 391 15.48 0.26 -28.20
CA SER A 391 15.74 0.32 -29.65
C SER A 391 16.71 1.44 -30.08
N GLY A 392 16.74 2.57 -29.37
CA GLY A 392 17.66 3.69 -29.62
C GLY A 392 18.89 3.71 -28.71
N SER A 393 19.20 2.62 -28.00
CA SER A 393 20.27 2.62 -27.00
C SER A 393 21.69 2.82 -27.59
N GLU A 394 21.97 2.27 -28.77
CA GLU A 394 23.25 2.49 -29.46
C GLU A 394 23.39 3.94 -29.92
N GLU A 395 22.31 4.51 -30.47
CA GLU A 395 22.26 5.91 -30.89
C GLU A 395 22.49 6.85 -29.71
N TYR A 396 21.81 6.63 -28.58
CA TYR A 396 22.01 7.43 -27.37
C TYR A 396 23.44 7.31 -26.84
N ARG A 397 24.02 6.10 -26.80
CA ARG A 397 25.41 5.91 -26.34
C ARG A 397 26.44 6.61 -27.24
N ALA A 398 26.17 6.72 -28.53
CA ALA A 398 27.01 7.42 -29.48
C ALA A 398 26.98 8.96 -29.32
N GLN A 399 26.00 9.52 -28.61
CA GLN A 399 25.93 10.96 -28.37
C GLN A 399 26.98 11.44 -27.36
N GLU A 400 27.54 12.61 -27.64
CA GLU A 400 28.44 13.30 -26.71
C GLU A 400 27.66 14.19 -25.74
N TRP A 401 28.24 14.37 -24.55
CA TRP A 401 27.77 15.35 -23.58
C TRP A 401 28.05 16.77 -24.09
N ARG A 402 27.03 17.62 -24.04
CA ARG A 402 27.12 19.02 -24.48
C ARG A 402 26.76 19.94 -23.34
N LYS A 403 27.45 21.08 -23.24
CA LYS A 403 27.08 22.13 -22.28
C LYS A 403 25.82 22.82 -22.78
N TRP A 404 24.78 22.90 -21.96
CA TRP A 404 23.58 23.67 -22.28
C TRP A 404 23.55 24.98 -21.49
N LYS A 405 22.90 25.99 -22.08
CA LYS A 405 22.98 27.37 -21.61
C LYS A 405 21.61 28.01 -21.49
N VAL A 406 21.45 28.83 -20.46
CA VAL A 406 20.32 29.76 -20.29
C VAL A 406 20.93 31.15 -20.19
N ASP A 407 20.44 32.08 -21.01
CA ASP A 407 20.97 33.45 -21.11
C ASP A 407 22.49 33.53 -21.27
N GLY A 408 23.06 32.61 -22.05
CA GLY A 408 24.50 32.54 -22.34
C GLY A 408 25.36 31.92 -21.23
N ARG A 409 24.80 31.64 -20.05
CA ARG A 409 25.49 30.98 -18.92
C ARG A 409 25.39 29.47 -19.04
N ILE A 410 26.48 28.75 -18.75
CA ILE A 410 26.45 27.28 -18.71
C ILE A 410 25.76 26.86 -17.42
N VAL A 411 24.60 26.22 -17.55
CA VAL A 411 23.77 25.82 -16.41
C VAL A 411 23.85 24.31 -16.15
N GLY A 412 24.43 23.55 -17.07
CA GLY A 412 24.65 22.13 -16.91
C GLY A 412 25.12 21.48 -18.19
N GLU A 413 24.96 20.17 -18.24
CA GLU A 413 25.31 19.33 -19.37
C GLU A 413 24.10 18.51 -19.80
N VAL A 414 24.00 18.23 -21.09
CA VAL A 414 22.90 17.49 -21.69
C VAL A 414 23.45 16.44 -22.65
N LYS A 415 22.81 15.28 -22.67
CA LYS A 415 23.03 14.21 -23.64
C LYS A 415 21.68 13.64 -24.02
N GLY A 416 21.42 13.47 -25.31
CA GLY A 416 20.13 12.95 -25.73
C GLY A 416 19.99 12.70 -27.22
N THR A 417 18.94 11.95 -27.54
CA THR A 417 18.37 11.76 -28.88
C THR A 417 16.96 12.36 -28.90
N ASP A 418 16.27 12.25 -30.03
CA ASP A 418 14.88 12.73 -30.19
C ASP A 418 13.89 12.12 -29.18
N ARG A 419 14.18 10.94 -28.61
CA ARG A 419 13.29 10.23 -27.69
C ARG A 419 13.76 10.21 -26.24
N LEU A 420 15.05 10.27 -25.97
CA LEU A 420 15.61 10.19 -24.61
C LEU A 420 16.64 11.28 -24.40
N THR A 421 16.39 12.17 -23.45
CA THR A 421 17.32 13.23 -23.04
C THR A 421 17.61 13.13 -21.56
N PHE A 422 18.88 13.27 -21.19
CA PHE A 422 19.33 13.46 -19.81
C PHE A 422 20.04 14.80 -19.66
N ALA A 423 19.59 15.63 -18.71
CA ALA A 423 20.16 16.94 -18.42
C ALA A 423 20.56 17.08 -16.94
N THR A 424 21.74 17.65 -16.68
CA THR A 424 22.14 18.08 -15.34
C THR A 424 21.84 19.56 -15.14
N ILE A 425 21.57 19.94 -13.89
CA ILE A 425 21.44 21.34 -13.46
C ILE A 425 22.47 21.59 -12.38
N ARG A 426 23.47 22.42 -12.68
CA ARG A 426 24.56 22.76 -11.76
C ARG A 426 24.02 23.46 -10.54
N GLU A 427 24.52 23.06 -9.39
CA GLU A 427 24.23 23.66 -8.08
C GLU A 427 22.75 23.59 -7.66
N ALA A 428 21.92 22.80 -8.36
CA ALA A 428 20.58 22.48 -7.90
C ALA A 428 20.62 21.22 -7.02
N GLY A 429 19.79 21.19 -5.98
CA GLY A 429 19.53 20.01 -5.16
C GLY A 429 18.47 19.10 -5.79
N HIS A 430 17.68 18.46 -4.92
CA HIS A 430 16.65 17.50 -5.27
C HIS A 430 15.46 18.15 -5.98
N MET A 431 15.03 19.32 -5.50
CA MET A 431 13.92 20.10 -6.02
C MET A 431 14.49 21.16 -6.98
N VAL A 432 14.89 20.72 -8.17
CA VAL A 432 15.51 21.58 -9.19
C VAL A 432 14.74 22.89 -9.45
N PRO A 433 13.40 22.89 -9.60
CA PRO A 433 12.67 24.13 -9.84
C PRO A 433 12.73 25.12 -8.67
N ARG A 434 12.89 24.64 -7.42
CA ARG A 434 13.10 25.51 -6.26
C ARG A 434 14.46 26.19 -6.31
N ASP A 435 15.53 25.42 -6.56
CA ASP A 435 16.90 25.94 -6.47
C ASP A 435 17.32 26.76 -7.69
N LYS A 436 16.85 26.36 -8.88
CA LYS A 436 17.21 26.96 -10.18
C LYS A 436 15.94 27.14 -11.05
N PRO A 437 15.03 28.06 -10.66
CA PRO A 437 13.71 28.18 -11.28
C PRO A 437 13.75 28.61 -12.76
N ALA A 438 14.63 29.55 -13.11
CA ALA A 438 14.78 30.01 -14.50
C ALA A 438 15.32 28.89 -15.41
N GLU A 439 16.31 28.14 -14.92
CA GLU A 439 16.89 27.00 -15.60
C GLU A 439 15.89 25.85 -15.75
N SER A 440 15.10 25.58 -14.72
CA SER A 440 14.02 24.59 -14.73
C SER A 440 12.96 24.91 -15.79
N LEU A 441 12.48 26.15 -15.83
CA LEU A 441 11.51 26.58 -16.84
C LEU A 441 12.10 26.49 -18.27
N ALA A 442 13.35 26.89 -18.46
CA ALA A 442 14.03 26.79 -19.74
C ALA A 442 14.27 25.34 -20.18
N MET A 443 14.56 24.44 -19.25
CA MET A 443 14.75 23.02 -19.54
C MET A 443 13.45 22.37 -20.04
N ARG A 444 12.29 22.73 -19.51
CA ARG A 444 11.00 22.27 -20.03
C ARG A 444 10.85 22.57 -21.53
N ILE A 445 11.37 23.71 -22.00
CA ILE A 445 11.33 24.09 -23.40
C ILE A 445 12.21 23.17 -24.28
N LEU A 446 13.28 22.57 -23.73
CA LEU A 446 14.10 21.58 -24.45
C LEU A 446 13.31 20.30 -24.81
N GLU A 447 12.23 19.98 -24.09
CA GLU A 447 11.35 18.85 -24.40
C GLU A 447 10.42 19.16 -25.59
N ALA A 448 10.01 20.42 -25.75
CA ALA A 448 9.06 20.84 -26.78
C ALA A 448 9.71 21.03 -28.17
N SER A 449 10.99 21.38 -28.24
CA SER A 449 11.63 21.77 -29.51
C SER A 449 12.33 20.62 -30.25
N GLY A 450 12.65 19.49 -29.60
CA GLY A 450 13.44 18.41 -30.22
C GLY A 450 14.82 18.85 -30.75
N ASP A 451 15.20 20.11 -30.53
CA ASP A 451 16.38 20.74 -31.09
C ASP A 451 16.91 21.78 -30.10
N VAL A 452 18.23 21.77 -29.88
CA VAL A 452 18.92 22.49 -28.79
C VAL A 452 19.10 23.99 -29.12
N GLN A 453 18.48 24.53 -30.19
CA GLN A 453 18.59 25.94 -30.54
C GLN A 453 17.30 26.59 -31.12
N LYS A 454 16.68 27.42 -30.26
CA LYS A 454 15.88 28.66 -30.51
C LYS A 454 14.35 28.62 -30.78
N PRO A 455 13.62 29.72 -30.38
CA PRO A 455 12.15 29.85 -30.34
C PRO A 455 11.54 30.61 -31.53
N THR A 456 10.31 30.26 -32.00
CA THR A 456 9.17 31.13 -32.45
C THR A 456 8.04 30.34 -33.19
N VAL A 457 6.86 30.96 -33.36
CA VAL A 457 5.49 30.42 -33.51
C VAL A 457 4.92 30.43 -34.97
N GLN A 458 4.07 29.43 -35.31
CA GLN A 458 3.00 29.29 -36.37
C GLN A 458 3.32 28.98 -37.87
N PRO A 459 2.37 28.49 -38.74
CA PRO A 459 1.23 27.52 -38.63
C PRO A 459 1.00 26.52 -39.85
N MET A 460 0.34 25.34 -39.63
CA MET A 460 -0.49 24.39 -40.49
C MET A 460 -0.16 24.06 -41.99
N PRO A 461 -0.62 22.94 -42.68
CA PRO A 461 -1.82 22.06 -42.50
C PRO A 461 -1.76 20.51 -42.84
N VAL A 462 -2.75 19.75 -42.32
CA VAL A 462 -3.66 18.65 -42.82
C VAL A 462 -3.24 17.65 -43.95
N ILE A 463 -3.53 16.32 -43.78
CA ILE A 463 -4.33 15.41 -44.69
C ILE A 463 -4.36 13.90 -44.27
N ARG A 464 -5.60 13.41 -44.09
CA ARG A 464 -6.32 12.13 -44.45
C ARG A 464 -5.88 10.68 -44.10
N GLU A 465 -6.96 9.94 -43.79
CA GLU A 465 -7.21 8.54 -43.42
C GLU A 465 -6.90 7.46 -44.49
N THR A 466 -6.65 6.21 -44.04
CA THR A 466 -7.11 4.96 -44.70
C THR A 466 -7.22 3.76 -43.72
N ASN A 467 -8.02 2.77 -44.11
CA ASN A 467 -8.83 1.79 -43.33
C ASN A 467 -8.24 0.38 -43.02
N MET A 468 -8.88 -0.29 -42.03
CA MET A 468 -9.19 -1.74 -41.82
C MET A 468 -8.10 -2.73 -41.30
N PRO A 469 -8.44 -3.94 -40.75
CA PRO A 469 -9.61 -4.42 -39.99
C PRO A 469 -9.27 -5.31 -38.74
N ALA A 470 -10.34 -5.80 -38.06
CA ALA A 470 -10.41 -6.50 -36.77
C ALA A 470 -9.98 -7.98 -36.71
N VAL A 471 -9.59 -8.47 -35.50
CA VAL A 471 -9.70 -9.88 -35.07
C VAL A 471 -9.98 -9.98 -33.55
N THR A 472 -10.97 -10.80 -33.18
CA THR A 472 -11.55 -11.03 -31.84
C THR A 472 -11.02 -12.31 -31.15
N ALA A 473 -10.90 -12.20 -29.81
CA ALA A 473 -11.04 -13.15 -28.70
C ALA A 473 -10.88 -14.69 -28.87
N LYS A 474 -10.17 -15.30 -27.89
CA LYS A 474 -10.41 -16.65 -27.32
C LYS A 474 -9.61 -16.85 -26.03
N VAL A 475 -10.26 -17.10 -24.88
CA VAL A 475 -9.96 -18.18 -23.90
C VAL A 475 -11.14 -18.34 -22.94
N ALA A 476 -11.94 -19.39 -23.11
CA ALA A 476 -12.76 -20.01 -22.06
C ALA A 476 -13.05 -21.44 -22.50
N GLN A 477 -12.27 -22.41 -22.02
CA GLN A 477 -12.58 -23.85 -22.02
C GLN A 477 -11.43 -24.59 -21.34
N LEU A 478 -11.68 -25.11 -20.12
CA LEU A 478 -10.97 -26.25 -19.54
C LEU A 478 -11.75 -26.70 -18.29
N GLN A 479 -12.68 -27.65 -18.45
CA GLN A 479 -13.14 -28.60 -17.43
C GLN A 479 -14.17 -29.56 -18.05
N ASN A 480 -13.74 -30.79 -18.36
CA ASN A 480 -14.61 -31.95 -18.64
C ASN A 480 -13.81 -33.23 -18.36
N GLY A 481 -14.26 -34.10 -17.44
CA GLY A 481 -13.73 -35.48 -17.36
C GLY A 481 -13.79 -36.31 -16.06
N VAL A 482 -14.37 -35.87 -14.92
CA VAL A 482 -14.36 -36.69 -13.67
C VAL A 482 -15.77 -37.14 -13.28
N GLU A 483 -15.96 -38.44 -13.06
CA GLU A 483 -17.24 -39.06 -12.66
C GLU A 483 -17.51 -38.91 -11.13
N PRO A 484 -18.74 -38.66 -10.67
CA PRO A 484 -19.02 -38.42 -9.25
C PRO A 484 -18.95 -39.67 -8.33
N GLU A 485 -18.41 -39.54 -7.12
CA GLU A 485 -18.27 -40.58 -6.08
C GLU A 485 -19.41 -40.52 -5.04
N ARG A 486 -19.90 -41.67 -4.55
CA ARG A 486 -20.95 -41.73 -3.49
C ARG A 486 -20.36 -41.69 -2.08
N ALA A 487 -20.92 -40.87 -1.19
CA ALA A 487 -20.60 -40.86 0.24
C ALA A 487 -21.38 -41.97 0.98
N LEU A 488 -20.78 -43.16 1.11
CA LEU A 488 -21.45 -44.36 1.62
C LEU A 488 -22.05 -44.22 3.04
N ASP A 489 -21.44 -43.44 3.94
CA ASP A 489 -21.93 -43.20 5.30
C ASP A 489 -23.10 -42.19 5.39
N LEU A 490 -23.39 -41.53 4.26
CA LEU A 490 -24.46 -40.56 4.05
C LEU A 490 -25.28 -40.92 2.79
N TRP A 491 -25.43 -42.23 2.57
CA TRP A 491 -26.22 -42.80 1.49
C TRP A 491 -27.33 -43.68 2.08
N PHE A 492 -28.50 -43.08 2.30
CA PHE A 492 -29.64 -43.77 2.91
C PHE A 492 -30.58 -44.30 1.81
N ASP A 493 -30.92 -45.58 1.88
CA ASP A 493 -31.74 -46.22 0.85
C ASP A 493 -33.20 -45.76 0.84
N ASP A 494 -33.68 -45.22 1.95
CA ASP A 494 -35.01 -44.65 2.14
C ASP A 494 -35.06 -43.14 1.84
N ALA A 495 -33.92 -42.49 1.57
CA ALA A 495 -33.87 -41.06 1.28
C ALA A 495 -34.33 -40.73 -0.15
N GLU A 496 -35.06 -39.63 -0.25
CA GLU A 496 -35.78 -39.19 -1.44
C GLU A 496 -35.02 -38.19 -2.33
N MET A 497 -33.91 -37.62 -1.85
CA MET A 497 -33.12 -36.61 -2.57
C MET A 497 -31.64 -37.01 -2.67
N VAL A 498 -30.98 -36.60 -3.76
CA VAL A 498 -29.52 -36.67 -3.91
C VAL A 498 -28.96 -35.25 -3.93
N PHE A 499 -28.01 -34.97 -3.07
CA PHE A 499 -27.23 -33.73 -3.06
C PHE A 499 -25.86 -33.99 -3.68
N GLN A 500 -25.41 -33.10 -4.54
CA GLN A 500 -24.06 -33.13 -5.10
C GLN A 500 -23.26 -31.93 -4.62
N ALA A 501 -22.11 -32.17 -4.00
CA ALA A 501 -21.12 -31.15 -3.69
C ALA A 501 -19.79 -31.56 -4.35
N GLU A 502 -19.26 -30.71 -5.24
CA GLU A 502 -18.12 -31.04 -6.10
C GLU A 502 -18.35 -32.39 -6.83
N THR A 503 -17.46 -33.37 -6.64
CA THR A 503 -17.59 -34.72 -7.19
C THR A 503 -18.27 -35.70 -6.23
N LYS A 504 -18.70 -35.31 -5.03
CA LYS A 504 -19.37 -36.22 -4.09
C LYS A 504 -20.89 -36.13 -4.10
N LEU A 505 -21.53 -37.28 -3.97
CA LEU A 505 -22.97 -37.45 -3.91
C LEU A 505 -23.41 -37.96 -2.53
N PHE A 506 -24.45 -37.33 -1.99
CA PHE A 506 -25.06 -37.64 -0.70
C PHE A 506 -26.53 -37.95 -0.92
N ARG A 507 -27.02 -39.09 -0.43
CA ARG A 507 -28.44 -39.45 -0.54
C ARG A 507 -29.06 -39.39 0.85
N VAL A 508 -29.75 -38.30 1.15
CA VAL A 508 -30.25 -37.97 2.49
C VAL A 508 -31.68 -37.43 2.44
N SER A 509 -32.42 -37.51 3.54
CA SER A 509 -33.82 -37.07 3.57
C SER A 509 -33.95 -35.55 3.54
N GLY A 510 -34.52 -35.02 2.47
CA GLY A 510 -34.87 -33.61 2.31
C GLY A 510 -35.93 -33.15 3.30
N ARG A 511 -36.92 -34.00 3.63
CA ARG A 511 -37.93 -33.68 4.66
C ARG A 511 -37.29 -33.43 6.03
N LYS A 512 -36.30 -34.23 6.42
CA LYS A 512 -35.57 -34.03 7.68
C LYS A 512 -34.73 -32.76 7.65
N LEU A 513 -34.17 -32.38 6.50
CA LEU A 513 -33.45 -31.12 6.34
C LEU A 513 -34.40 -29.91 6.43
N ALA A 514 -35.55 -29.96 5.76
CA ALA A 514 -36.58 -28.91 5.80
C ALA A 514 -37.14 -28.70 7.22
N SER A 515 -37.32 -29.78 7.99
CA SER A 515 -37.90 -29.67 9.35
C SER A 515 -36.97 -29.00 10.38
N ILE A 516 -35.66 -28.94 10.11
CA ILE A 516 -34.67 -28.34 11.02
C ILE A 516 -34.06 -27.03 10.47
N SER A 517 -34.47 -26.61 9.28
CA SER A 517 -33.89 -25.47 8.56
C SER A 517 -34.89 -24.88 7.57
N SER A 518 -35.24 -23.62 7.80
CA SER A 518 -35.97 -22.76 6.86
C SER A 518 -35.22 -22.59 5.52
N ALA A 519 -33.89 -22.63 5.53
CA ALA A 519 -33.09 -22.51 4.31
C ALA A 519 -33.24 -23.75 3.42
N PHE A 520 -33.22 -24.96 4.01
CA PHE A 520 -33.49 -26.19 3.27
C PHE A 520 -34.96 -26.29 2.85
N ASP A 521 -35.90 -25.89 3.70
CA ASP A 521 -37.33 -25.85 3.37
C ASP A 521 -37.60 -24.96 2.15
N GLY A 522 -37.03 -23.75 2.15
CA GLY A 522 -37.08 -22.83 1.00
C GLY A 522 -36.40 -23.40 -0.24
N MET A 523 -35.17 -23.93 -0.10
CA MET A 523 -34.42 -24.49 -1.23
C MET A 523 -35.14 -25.67 -1.90
N LEU A 524 -35.80 -26.52 -1.11
CA LEU A 524 -36.53 -27.68 -1.61
C LEU A 524 -37.92 -27.32 -2.17
N SER A 525 -38.42 -26.12 -1.87
CA SER A 525 -39.69 -25.60 -2.39
C SER A 525 -39.55 -24.87 -3.74
N ILE A 526 -38.32 -24.58 -4.19
CA ILE A 526 -38.08 -23.91 -5.48
C ILE A 526 -38.29 -24.92 -6.63
N PRO A 527 -39.09 -24.57 -7.67
CA PRO A 527 -39.24 -25.40 -8.85
C PRO A 527 -37.90 -25.64 -9.55
N GLN A 528 -37.59 -26.90 -9.87
CA GLN A 528 -36.37 -27.26 -10.60
C GLN A 528 -36.44 -26.76 -12.07
N PRO A 529 -35.29 -26.52 -12.72
CA PRO A 529 -35.25 -26.18 -14.15
C PRO A 529 -35.96 -27.25 -14.97
N GLU A 530 -36.57 -26.89 -16.12
CA GLU A 530 -37.10 -27.89 -17.05
C GLU A 530 -36.07 -28.20 -18.17
N PRO A 531 -35.66 -29.46 -18.37
CA PRO A 531 -36.04 -30.65 -17.59
C PRO A 531 -35.33 -30.74 -16.23
N PRO A 532 -35.95 -31.35 -15.20
CA PRO A 532 -35.38 -31.44 -13.86
C PRO A 532 -34.09 -32.25 -13.90
N GLU A 533 -33.07 -31.74 -13.21
CA GLU A 533 -31.81 -32.44 -13.09
C GLU A 533 -31.99 -33.64 -12.15
N THR A 534 -31.72 -34.85 -12.66
CA THR A 534 -31.89 -36.10 -11.91
C THR A 534 -30.61 -36.94 -11.96
N LEU A 535 -30.42 -37.74 -10.90
CA LEU A 535 -29.44 -38.81 -10.91
C LEU A 535 -30.20 -40.14 -10.78
N GLY A 536 -30.43 -40.79 -11.93
CA GLY A 536 -31.32 -41.94 -12.02
C GLY A 536 -32.77 -41.53 -11.76
N ALA A 537 -33.41 -42.12 -10.74
CA ALA A 537 -34.81 -41.84 -10.37
C ALA A 537 -34.97 -40.75 -9.30
N TYR A 538 -33.88 -40.10 -8.86
CA TYR A 538 -33.89 -39.16 -7.74
C TYR A 538 -33.59 -37.73 -8.21
N PRO A 539 -34.27 -36.71 -7.66
CA PRO A 539 -33.91 -35.32 -7.88
C PRO A 539 -32.48 -35.02 -7.40
N LEU A 540 -31.72 -34.28 -8.22
CA LEU A 540 -30.35 -33.89 -7.94
C LEU A 540 -30.29 -32.42 -7.52
N ILE A 541 -29.81 -32.14 -6.31
CA ILE A 541 -29.60 -30.78 -5.80
C ILE A 541 -28.11 -30.48 -5.74
N ARG A 542 -27.64 -29.51 -6.53
CA ARG A 542 -26.25 -29.08 -6.51
C ARG A 542 -25.99 -28.10 -5.36
N MET A 543 -25.06 -28.46 -4.49
CA MET A 543 -24.58 -27.61 -3.41
C MET A 543 -23.28 -26.94 -3.84
N PRO A 544 -23.15 -25.61 -3.69
CA PRO A 544 -21.93 -24.90 -4.05
C PRO A 544 -20.81 -25.03 -2.99
N ASP A 545 -21.00 -25.87 -1.97
CA ASP A 545 -20.06 -26.08 -0.86
C ASP A 545 -19.08 -27.23 -1.18
N SER A 546 -17.99 -27.34 -0.42
CA SER A 546 -17.04 -28.44 -0.59
C SER A 546 -17.64 -29.78 -0.15
N ALA A 547 -17.23 -30.88 -0.79
CA ALA A 547 -17.67 -32.22 -0.41
C ALA A 547 -17.35 -32.56 1.06
N SER A 548 -16.22 -32.07 1.56
CA SER A 548 -15.79 -32.27 2.95
C SER A 548 -16.70 -31.53 3.95
N ASP A 549 -17.01 -30.26 3.72
CA ASP A 549 -17.85 -29.48 4.63
C ASP A 549 -19.26 -30.06 4.68
N VAL A 550 -19.83 -30.42 3.52
CA VAL A 550 -21.14 -31.08 3.44
C VAL A 550 -21.14 -32.42 4.16
N SER A 551 -20.06 -33.22 4.07
CA SER A 551 -19.95 -34.49 4.79
C SER A 551 -19.99 -34.31 6.31
N TYR A 552 -19.18 -33.41 6.87
CA TYR A 552 -19.18 -33.14 8.32
C TYR A 552 -20.52 -32.59 8.80
N PHE A 553 -21.10 -31.66 8.05
CA PHE A 553 -22.37 -31.04 8.38
C PHE A 553 -23.55 -32.02 8.33
N PHE A 554 -23.67 -32.82 7.27
CA PHE A 554 -24.69 -33.87 7.19
C PHE A 554 -24.46 -34.95 8.24
N ARG A 555 -23.22 -35.33 8.54
CA ARG A 555 -22.93 -36.27 9.62
C ARG A 555 -23.43 -35.73 10.97
N ALA A 556 -23.27 -34.44 11.27
CA ALA A 556 -23.81 -33.83 12.48
C ALA A 556 -25.36 -33.88 12.56
N ILE A 557 -26.04 -33.79 11.42
CA ILE A 557 -27.52 -33.83 11.33
C ILE A 557 -28.07 -35.27 11.40
N PHE A 558 -27.48 -36.19 10.63
CA PHE A 558 -28.00 -37.54 10.45
C PHE A 558 -27.42 -38.53 11.47
N HIS A 559 -26.25 -38.23 12.03
CA HIS A 559 -25.61 -38.97 13.11
C HIS A 559 -25.34 -38.05 14.31
N PRO A 560 -26.35 -37.68 15.14
CA PRO A 560 -26.21 -36.62 16.17
C PRO A 560 -25.12 -36.86 17.23
N LYS A 561 -24.66 -38.10 17.39
CA LYS A 561 -23.53 -38.43 18.28
C LYS A 561 -22.17 -37.96 17.75
N SER A 562 -22.08 -37.60 16.47
CA SER A 562 -20.84 -37.13 15.84
C SER A 562 -20.47 -35.69 16.20
N PHE A 563 -21.41 -34.89 16.70
CA PHE A 563 -21.17 -33.53 17.16
C PHE A 563 -22.07 -33.16 18.35
N GLN A 564 -21.57 -33.42 19.55
CA GLN A 564 -22.25 -33.18 20.82
C GLN A 564 -21.73 -31.90 21.49
N PRO A 565 -22.54 -31.16 22.27
CA PRO A 565 -22.08 -29.95 22.95
C PRO A 565 -20.92 -30.24 23.94
N PRO A 566 -20.13 -29.21 24.32
CA PRO A 566 -19.18 -29.32 25.42
C PRO A 566 -19.79 -29.97 26.68
N PRO A 567 -19.07 -30.86 27.38
CA PRO A 567 -17.62 -31.10 27.30
C PRO A 567 -17.20 -32.17 26.27
N ALA A 568 -18.10 -32.66 25.43
CA ALA A 568 -17.73 -33.63 24.39
C ALA A 568 -16.64 -33.05 23.47
N GLN A 569 -15.71 -33.91 23.04
CA GLN A 569 -14.61 -33.49 22.18
C GLN A 569 -15.03 -33.50 20.71
N THR A 570 -14.44 -32.59 19.93
CA THR A 570 -14.57 -32.51 18.47
C THR A 570 -13.21 -32.17 17.84
N ASP A 571 -13.11 -32.27 16.52
CA ASP A 571 -11.93 -31.84 15.77
C ASP A 571 -12.17 -30.49 15.07
N VAL A 572 -11.07 -29.83 14.69
CA VAL A 572 -11.11 -28.48 14.08
C VAL A 572 -11.88 -28.47 12.76
N LYS A 573 -11.79 -29.53 11.95
CA LYS A 573 -12.45 -29.59 10.63
C LYS A 573 -13.96 -29.74 10.78
N THR A 574 -14.40 -30.61 11.69
CA THR A 574 -15.82 -30.75 12.04
C THR A 574 -16.38 -29.44 12.58
N LEU A 575 -15.66 -28.77 13.49
CA LEU A 575 -16.08 -27.48 14.03
C LEU A 575 -16.20 -26.40 12.94
N LEU A 576 -15.21 -26.26 12.06
CA LEU A 576 -15.22 -25.30 10.95
C LEU A 576 -16.36 -25.51 9.97
N ALA A 577 -16.60 -26.77 9.56
CA ALA A 577 -17.68 -27.11 8.65
C ALA A 577 -19.04 -26.72 9.25
N ILE A 578 -19.23 -26.97 10.55
CA ILE A 578 -20.49 -26.65 11.25
C ILE A 578 -20.64 -25.15 11.47
N LEU A 579 -19.58 -24.41 11.83
CA LEU A 579 -19.65 -22.94 11.94
C LEU A 579 -20.05 -22.29 10.61
N ARG A 580 -19.57 -22.81 9.46
CA ARG A 580 -19.91 -22.28 8.13
C ARG A 580 -21.31 -22.67 7.68
N LEU A 581 -21.60 -23.97 7.67
CA LEU A 581 -22.82 -24.50 7.06
C LEU A 581 -24.02 -24.39 8.00
N GLY A 582 -23.80 -24.45 9.32
CA GLY A 582 -24.84 -24.22 10.32
C GLY A 582 -25.46 -22.83 10.17
N HIS A 583 -24.64 -21.79 9.95
CA HIS A 583 -25.13 -20.45 9.69
C HIS A 583 -25.78 -20.32 8.31
N LYS A 584 -25.08 -20.76 7.25
CA LYS A 584 -25.53 -20.65 5.85
C LYS A 584 -26.89 -21.31 5.63
N TYR A 585 -27.07 -22.51 6.19
CA TYR A 585 -28.30 -23.27 6.11
C TYR A 585 -29.18 -23.11 7.35
N GLN A 586 -28.98 -22.09 8.18
CA GLN A 586 -29.89 -21.72 9.27
C GLN A 586 -30.24 -22.86 10.25
N VAL A 587 -29.28 -23.75 10.54
CA VAL A 587 -29.44 -24.82 11.54
C VAL A 587 -28.97 -24.29 12.90
N ALA A 588 -29.90 -23.67 13.64
CA ALA A 588 -29.62 -22.90 14.86
C ALA A 588 -28.96 -23.75 15.98
N ASP A 589 -29.45 -24.97 16.21
CA ASP A 589 -28.91 -25.88 17.25
C ASP A 589 -27.43 -26.22 17.00
N LEU A 590 -27.06 -26.55 15.75
CA LEU A 590 -25.68 -26.83 15.39
C LEU A 590 -24.77 -25.59 15.50
N SER A 591 -25.28 -24.42 15.08
CA SER A 591 -24.56 -23.15 15.20
C SER A 591 -24.28 -22.79 16.66
N GLN A 592 -25.27 -22.96 17.56
CA GLN A 592 -25.11 -22.72 18.99
C GLN A 592 -24.13 -23.70 19.64
N ARG A 593 -24.18 -25.00 19.29
CA ARG A 593 -23.20 -25.98 19.78
C ARG A 593 -21.78 -25.62 19.36
N ALA A 594 -21.60 -25.23 18.10
CA ALA A 594 -20.30 -24.82 17.58
C ALA A 594 -19.76 -23.57 18.29
N LEU A 595 -20.60 -22.56 18.57
CA LEU A 595 -20.22 -21.40 19.39
C LEU A 595 -19.83 -21.78 20.82
N ARG A 596 -20.50 -22.78 21.42
CA ARG A 596 -20.12 -23.31 22.73
C ARG A 596 -18.75 -23.99 22.71
N HIS A 597 -18.43 -24.75 21.66
CA HIS A 597 -17.07 -25.29 21.49
C HIS A 597 -16.04 -24.16 21.36
N LEU A 598 -16.30 -23.16 20.51
CA LEU A 598 -15.42 -22.00 20.31
C LEU A 598 -15.14 -21.28 21.65
N ALA A 599 -16.15 -21.11 22.50
CA ALA A 599 -16.05 -20.46 23.80
C ALA A 599 -15.11 -21.17 24.79
N THR A 600 -14.87 -22.47 24.61
CA THR A 600 -13.92 -23.23 25.44
C THR A 600 -12.46 -22.96 25.09
N ALA A 601 -12.18 -22.48 23.88
CA ALA A 601 -10.82 -22.20 23.41
C ALA A 601 -10.50 -20.70 23.37
N TYR A 602 -11.50 -19.84 23.15
CA TYR A 602 -11.34 -18.39 23.05
C TYR A 602 -12.21 -17.66 24.10
N PRO A 603 -11.82 -17.72 25.38
CA PRO A 603 -12.53 -17.07 26.47
C PRO A 603 -12.32 -15.55 26.48
N THR A 604 -13.15 -14.89 27.27
CA THR A 604 -13.27 -13.44 27.48
C THR A 604 -12.58 -12.97 28.77
N THR A 605 -12.01 -13.90 29.55
CA THR A 605 -11.27 -13.61 30.79
C THR A 605 -9.88 -14.21 30.73
N LEU A 606 -8.90 -13.51 31.32
CA LEU A 606 -7.52 -14.01 31.40
C LEU A 606 -7.42 -15.33 32.16
N GLY A 607 -8.22 -15.53 33.23
CA GLY A 607 -8.27 -16.81 33.93
C GLY A 607 -8.84 -17.95 33.07
N GLY A 608 -9.81 -17.65 32.21
CA GLY A 608 -10.28 -18.59 31.19
C GLY A 608 -9.18 -18.91 30.19
N TRP A 609 -8.43 -17.90 29.74
CA TRP A 609 -7.31 -18.07 28.82
C TRP A 609 -6.24 -19.01 29.42
N ASP A 610 -5.90 -18.79 30.68
CA ASP A 610 -4.89 -19.58 31.40
C ASP A 610 -5.31 -21.04 31.62
N SER A 611 -6.61 -21.31 31.80
CA SER A 611 -7.16 -22.66 32.02
C SER A 611 -7.64 -23.35 30.73
N ARG A 612 -7.51 -22.73 29.55
CA ARG A 612 -8.07 -23.24 28.28
C ARG A 612 -7.45 -24.56 27.82
N SER A 613 -6.24 -24.91 28.26
CA SER A 613 -5.64 -26.24 27.99
C SER A 613 -6.43 -27.39 28.60
N GLU A 614 -7.11 -27.16 29.73
CA GLU A 614 -7.89 -28.17 30.45
C GLU A 614 -9.36 -28.19 30.02
N THR A 615 -9.86 -27.04 29.55
CA THR A 615 -11.29 -26.85 29.26
C THR A 615 -11.66 -26.90 27.78
N ARG A 616 -10.68 -26.78 26.86
CA ARG A 616 -10.95 -26.83 25.41
C ARG A 616 -11.54 -28.17 24.98
N THR A 617 -12.47 -28.09 24.03
CA THR A 617 -13.17 -29.24 23.46
C THR A 617 -12.72 -29.62 22.06
N PHE A 618 -11.69 -28.95 21.56
CA PHE A 618 -10.99 -29.32 20.34
C PHE A 618 -9.48 -29.03 20.49
N PRO A 619 -8.62 -29.72 19.73
CA PRO A 619 -7.17 -29.56 19.84
C PRO A 619 -6.71 -28.10 19.60
N PRO A 620 -5.56 -27.68 20.17
CA PRO A 620 -4.92 -26.43 19.75
C PRO A 620 -4.72 -26.42 18.23
N VAL A 621 -5.09 -25.31 17.61
CA VAL A 621 -4.84 -25.07 16.19
C VAL A 621 -3.34 -24.83 16.01
N ARG A 622 -2.73 -25.52 15.04
CA ARG A 622 -1.26 -25.54 14.87
C ARG A 622 -0.79 -24.94 13.54
N ASN A 623 -1.71 -24.49 12.71
CA ASN A 623 -1.41 -23.86 11.43
C ASN A 623 -2.28 -22.63 11.26
N PHE A 624 -1.73 -21.66 10.53
CA PHE A 624 -2.37 -20.37 10.33
C PHE A 624 -3.70 -20.48 9.56
N ASP A 625 -3.77 -21.36 8.56
CA ASP A 625 -4.93 -21.48 7.67
C ASP A 625 -6.20 -21.87 8.44
N ASP A 626 -6.09 -22.85 9.34
CA ASP A 626 -7.20 -23.30 10.20
C ASP A 626 -7.58 -22.22 11.23
N GLU A 627 -6.60 -21.49 11.79
CA GLU A 627 -6.84 -20.40 12.75
C GLU A 627 -7.62 -19.27 12.09
N PHE A 628 -7.18 -18.89 10.90
CA PHE A 628 -7.81 -17.84 10.11
C PHE A 628 -9.21 -18.26 9.64
N GLN A 629 -9.38 -19.51 9.27
CA GLN A 629 -10.69 -20.06 8.93
C GLN A 629 -11.65 -20.04 10.12
N LEU A 630 -11.18 -20.28 11.36
CA LEU A 630 -11.98 -20.20 12.58
C LEU A 630 -12.38 -18.75 12.86
N LEU A 631 -11.43 -17.83 12.73
CA LEU A 631 -11.65 -16.39 12.86
C LEU A 631 -12.75 -15.90 11.91
N ARG A 632 -12.67 -16.25 10.62
CA ARG A 632 -13.70 -15.87 9.63
C ARG A 632 -15.06 -16.47 9.94
N ALA A 633 -15.09 -17.73 10.39
CA ALA A 633 -16.34 -18.39 10.71
C ALA A 633 -17.00 -17.73 11.94
N ALA A 634 -16.21 -17.38 12.96
CA ALA A 634 -16.67 -16.63 14.14
C ALA A 634 -17.20 -15.23 13.77
N LEU A 635 -16.51 -14.51 12.89
CA LEU A 635 -16.93 -13.19 12.41
C LEU A 635 -18.29 -13.24 11.70
N LYS A 636 -18.48 -14.21 10.78
CA LYS A 636 -19.76 -14.39 10.06
C LYS A 636 -20.92 -14.73 10.98
N LEU A 637 -20.65 -15.42 12.08
CA LEU A 637 -21.63 -15.76 13.11
C LEU A 637 -21.94 -14.62 14.08
N GLY A 638 -21.27 -13.47 13.95
CA GLY A 638 -21.40 -12.36 14.90
C GLY A 638 -20.83 -12.68 16.29
N ALA A 639 -19.89 -13.63 16.39
CA ALA A 639 -19.24 -13.99 17.66
C ALA A 639 -18.14 -12.97 18.04
N THR A 640 -18.50 -11.69 18.06
CA THR A 640 -17.61 -10.54 18.35
C THR A 640 -16.89 -10.68 19.68
N TRP A 641 -17.50 -11.34 20.66
CA TRP A 641 -16.92 -11.64 21.98
C TRP A 641 -15.66 -12.50 21.92
N ALA A 642 -15.50 -13.35 20.89
CA ALA A 642 -14.32 -14.20 20.72
C ALA A 642 -13.19 -13.50 19.96
N MET A 643 -13.49 -12.39 19.27
CA MET A 643 -12.60 -11.80 18.28
C MET A 643 -11.27 -11.29 18.85
N PRO A 644 -11.20 -10.60 20.00
CA PRO A 644 -9.91 -10.17 20.53
C PRO A 644 -8.97 -11.35 20.85
N ALA A 645 -9.52 -12.46 21.33
CA ALA A 645 -8.76 -13.68 21.62
C ALA A 645 -8.36 -14.44 20.33
N LEU A 646 -9.23 -14.47 19.32
CA LEU A 646 -8.93 -15.04 18.00
C LEU A 646 -7.86 -14.24 17.26
N PHE A 647 -7.93 -12.90 17.27
CA PHE A 647 -6.90 -12.05 16.68
C PHE A 647 -5.59 -12.10 17.46
N TYR A 648 -5.64 -12.28 18.79
CA TYR A 648 -4.45 -12.60 19.58
C TYR A 648 -3.79 -13.89 19.08
N SER A 649 -4.53 -15.00 19.00
CA SER A 649 -4.02 -16.26 18.45
C SER A 649 -3.54 -16.15 17.00
N CYS A 650 -4.22 -15.34 16.17
CA CYS A 650 -3.81 -15.11 14.79
C CYS A 650 -2.46 -14.38 14.71
N GLY A 651 -2.24 -13.38 15.57
CA GLY A 651 -0.98 -12.64 15.67
C GLY A 651 0.17 -13.41 16.32
N ALA A 652 -0.10 -14.59 16.90
CA ALA A 652 0.92 -15.46 17.48
C ALA A 652 1.79 -16.17 16.43
N TYR A 653 1.29 -16.32 15.20
CA TYR A 653 2.02 -16.90 14.07
C TYR A 653 3.09 -15.94 13.55
N SER A 654 4.17 -16.48 12.97
CA SER A 654 5.21 -15.64 12.40
C SER A 654 4.68 -14.82 11.24
N MET A 655 5.27 -13.66 11.01
CA MET A 655 4.93 -12.81 9.86
C MET A 655 5.03 -13.59 8.53
N GLN A 656 5.94 -14.56 8.41
CA GLN A 656 6.02 -15.43 7.24
C GLN A 656 4.80 -16.34 7.12
N GLU A 657 4.43 -17.07 8.17
CA GLU A 657 3.25 -17.94 8.20
C GLU A 657 1.97 -17.15 7.86
N ILE A 658 1.85 -15.93 8.40
CA ILE A 658 0.72 -15.04 8.11
C ILE A 658 0.77 -14.58 6.65
N LEU A 659 1.88 -14.05 6.13
CA LEU A 659 1.93 -13.45 4.79
C LEU A 659 1.90 -14.46 3.65
N SER A 660 2.51 -15.63 3.83
CA SER A 660 2.65 -16.65 2.78
C SER A 660 1.49 -17.63 2.73
N SER A 661 0.48 -17.46 3.58
CA SER A 661 -0.64 -18.40 3.62
C SER A 661 -1.44 -18.38 2.30
N PRO A 662 -1.81 -19.55 1.76
CA PRO A 662 -2.65 -19.64 0.57
C PRO A 662 -4.06 -19.08 0.79
N VAL A 663 -4.49 -18.87 2.04
CA VAL A 663 -5.84 -18.35 2.36
C VAL A 663 -6.10 -16.95 1.81
N TRP A 664 -5.05 -16.24 1.38
CA TRP A 664 -5.16 -14.92 0.74
C TRP A 664 -5.38 -14.98 -0.77
N ILE A 665 -5.15 -16.12 -1.42
CA ILE A 665 -5.25 -16.26 -2.87
C ILE A 665 -6.73 -16.21 -3.27
N GLY A 666 -7.09 -15.24 -4.11
CA GLY A 666 -8.45 -15.10 -4.66
C GLY A 666 -9.47 -14.45 -3.72
N ALA A 667 -9.04 -13.84 -2.61
CA ALA A 667 -9.92 -13.23 -1.62
C ALA A 667 -9.56 -11.75 -1.37
N GLY A 668 -9.90 -10.90 -2.35
CA GLY A 668 -9.66 -9.44 -2.29
C GLY A 668 -10.29 -8.75 -1.07
N ASP A 669 -11.32 -9.34 -0.48
CA ASP A 669 -12.06 -8.79 0.66
C ASP A 669 -11.43 -9.10 2.04
N LEU A 670 -10.27 -9.78 2.10
CA LEU A 670 -9.66 -10.24 3.37
C LEU A 670 -8.47 -9.42 3.85
N LEU A 671 -8.27 -8.25 3.25
CA LEU A 671 -7.18 -7.36 3.59
C LEU A 671 -7.29 -6.84 5.03
N ILE A 672 -8.52 -6.62 5.53
CA ILE A 672 -8.76 -6.13 6.89
C ILE A 672 -8.33 -7.18 7.91
N GLU A 673 -8.78 -8.43 7.78
CA GLU A 673 -8.42 -9.50 8.72
C GLU A 673 -6.93 -9.85 8.63
N LYS A 674 -6.35 -9.86 7.42
CA LYS A 674 -4.91 -10.00 7.21
C LYS A 674 -4.12 -8.93 7.96
N ASN A 675 -4.47 -7.66 7.73
CA ASN A 675 -3.81 -6.53 8.37
C ASN A 675 -4.02 -6.52 9.89
N THR A 676 -5.18 -6.99 10.36
CA THR A 676 -5.46 -7.10 11.80
C THR A 676 -4.61 -8.19 12.46
N CYS A 677 -4.39 -9.33 11.80
CA CYS A 677 -3.45 -10.35 12.29
C CYS A 677 -2.00 -9.86 12.28
N LEU A 678 -1.58 -9.11 11.24
CA LEU A 678 -0.24 -8.50 11.17
C LEU A 678 -0.03 -7.39 12.21
N LEU A 679 -1.04 -6.54 12.43
CA LEU A 679 -1.05 -5.57 13.52
C LEU A 679 -0.96 -6.28 14.86
N GLY A 680 -1.70 -7.37 15.03
CA GLY A 680 -1.62 -8.24 16.19
C GLY A 680 -0.21 -8.75 16.45
N TYR A 681 0.48 -9.23 15.42
CA TYR A 681 1.88 -9.67 15.52
C TYR A 681 2.80 -8.55 16.02
N ALA A 682 2.71 -7.35 15.43
CA ALA A 682 3.54 -6.21 15.82
C ALA A 682 3.25 -5.73 17.25
N GLU A 683 1.97 -5.66 17.63
CA GLU A 683 1.54 -5.23 18.97
C GLU A 683 1.91 -6.26 20.04
N GLN A 684 1.80 -7.56 19.73
CA GLN A 684 2.22 -8.63 20.63
C GLN A 684 3.74 -8.63 20.81
N PHE A 685 4.52 -8.40 19.75
CA PHE A 685 5.96 -8.22 19.85
C PHE A 685 6.33 -7.04 20.77
N ALA A 686 5.70 -5.87 20.57
CA ALA A 686 5.93 -4.71 21.41
C ALA A 686 5.47 -4.94 22.86
N ALA A 687 4.38 -5.67 23.07
CA ALA A 687 3.89 -6.04 24.39
C ALA A 687 4.88 -6.97 25.12
N SER A 688 5.47 -7.95 24.44
CA SER A 688 6.51 -8.83 24.99
C SER A 688 7.69 -8.03 25.54
N LEU A 689 8.18 -7.04 24.80
CA LEU A 689 9.27 -6.16 25.26
C LEU A 689 8.87 -5.30 26.47
N ARG A 690 7.64 -4.79 26.50
CA ARG A 690 7.12 -4.03 27.65
C ARG A 690 6.98 -4.91 28.90
N MET A 691 6.55 -6.16 28.74
CA MET A 691 6.36 -7.10 29.84
C MET A 691 7.65 -7.43 30.58
N VAL A 692 8.78 -7.45 29.88
CA VAL A 692 10.08 -7.83 30.44
C VAL A 692 10.91 -6.62 30.89
N LYS A 693 10.35 -5.40 30.79
CA LYS A 693 11.03 -4.15 31.19
C LYS A 693 11.47 -4.14 32.67
N PHE A 694 10.81 -4.91 33.54
CA PHE A 694 11.21 -5.02 34.94
C PHE A 694 12.58 -5.71 35.12
N LEU A 695 13.06 -6.47 34.14
CA LEU A 695 14.36 -7.15 34.20
C LEU A 695 15.52 -6.16 34.26
N VAL A 696 15.42 -5.03 33.55
CA VAL A 696 16.51 -4.03 33.49
C VAL A 696 16.48 -3.02 34.64
N GLN A 697 15.46 -3.05 35.51
CA GLN A 697 15.33 -2.12 36.64
C GLN A 697 16.31 -2.50 37.78
N PRO A 698 17.24 -1.61 38.18
CA PRO A 698 18.42 -1.95 38.99
C PRO A 698 18.22 -1.98 40.51
N THR A 699 17.01 -1.90 41.06
CA THR A 699 16.85 -1.93 42.53
C THR A 699 15.45 -2.38 42.93
N MET A 700 15.38 -3.38 43.80
CA MET A 700 14.14 -3.94 44.33
C MET A 700 14.17 -3.73 45.84
N GLU A 701 13.27 -2.90 46.35
CA GLU A 701 13.14 -2.60 47.78
C GLU A 701 13.00 -3.92 48.57
N GLY A 702 13.82 -4.14 49.61
CA GLY A 702 13.81 -5.41 50.35
C GLY A 702 14.54 -6.59 49.69
N CYS A 703 15.34 -6.37 48.64
CA CYS A 703 16.22 -7.41 48.10
C CYS A 703 17.40 -7.71 49.04
N GLU A 704 17.56 -8.98 49.41
CA GLU A 704 18.57 -9.45 50.37
C GLU A 704 20.00 -9.49 49.79
N ARG A 705 20.13 -9.70 48.47
CA ARG A 705 21.41 -9.85 47.76
C ARG A 705 21.37 -9.21 46.37
N PRO A 706 21.32 -7.87 46.28
CA PRO A 706 21.10 -7.15 45.03
C PRO A 706 22.21 -7.33 43.99
N LEU A 707 23.47 -7.49 44.44
CA LEU A 707 24.63 -7.71 43.56
C LEU A 707 24.62 -9.08 42.86
N GLU A 708 23.89 -10.07 43.40
CA GLU A 708 23.69 -11.38 42.78
C GLU A 708 22.36 -11.42 42.01
N CYS A 709 21.29 -10.88 42.59
CA CYS A 709 19.94 -10.97 42.02
C CYS A 709 19.78 -10.18 40.72
N TYR A 710 20.40 -9.00 40.61
CA TYR A 710 20.23 -8.16 39.43
C TYR A 710 20.87 -8.78 38.17
N PRO A 711 22.14 -9.25 38.20
CA PRO A 711 22.71 -9.99 37.08
C PRO A 711 21.94 -11.27 36.73
N SER A 712 21.52 -12.06 37.72
CA SER A 712 20.69 -13.25 37.48
C SER A 712 19.36 -12.93 36.82
N LYS A 713 18.72 -11.82 37.16
CA LYS A 713 17.48 -11.37 36.51
C LYS A 713 17.69 -10.97 35.05
N LEU A 714 18.84 -10.38 34.72
CA LEU A 714 19.16 -9.99 33.35
C LEU A 714 19.31 -11.20 32.41
N THR A 715 19.77 -12.36 32.91
CA THR A 715 19.88 -13.57 32.09
C THR A 715 18.53 -14.17 31.70
N TRP A 716 17.43 -13.78 32.38
CA TRP A 716 16.08 -14.19 31.99
C TRP A 716 15.65 -13.58 30.66
N PHE A 717 16.31 -12.52 30.21
CA PHE A 717 16.07 -11.90 28.90
C PHE A 717 16.39 -12.87 27.75
N ASP A 718 17.42 -13.70 27.90
CA ASP A 718 17.81 -14.70 26.88
C ASP A 718 16.72 -15.76 26.66
N MET A 719 15.87 -16.00 27.67
CA MET A 719 14.72 -16.91 27.55
C MET A 719 13.56 -16.30 26.75
N VAL A 720 13.50 -14.97 26.65
CA VAL A 720 12.49 -14.24 25.87
C VAL A 720 12.91 -14.18 24.41
N ASP A 721 14.21 -14.01 24.14
CA ASP A 721 14.77 -13.93 22.78
C ASP A 721 14.76 -15.29 22.05
N THR A 722 14.74 -16.40 22.81
CA THR A 722 14.67 -17.77 22.26
C THR A 722 13.24 -18.26 22.01
N TRP A 723 12.22 -17.59 22.56
CA TRP A 723 10.82 -17.91 22.36
C TRP A 723 10.22 -17.04 21.25
N ARG A 724 9.24 -17.55 20.50
CA ARG A 724 8.50 -16.78 19.49
C ARG A 724 8.05 -15.45 20.13
N PRO A 725 8.61 -14.29 19.78
CA PRO A 725 8.44 -13.06 20.57
C PRO A 725 7.02 -12.45 20.43
N SER A 726 6.11 -13.15 19.74
CA SER A 726 4.73 -12.79 19.44
C SER A 726 3.68 -13.44 20.35
N ILE A 727 4.03 -13.97 21.54
CA ILE A 727 3.04 -14.57 22.47
C ILE A 727 3.20 -14.06 23.92
N PRO A 728 2.95 -12.76 24.18
CA PRO A 728 3.21 -12.13 25.48
C PRO A 728 2.49 -12.80 26.66
N LEU A 729 1.28 -13.33 26.48
CA LEU A 729 0.52 -13.97 27.55
C LEU A 729 1.09 -15.34 27.96
N GLU A 730 1.90 -15.95 27.11
CA GLU A 730 2.53 -17.24 27.30
C GLU A 730 4.01 -17.13 27.73
N ILE A 731 4.53 -15.91 27.92
CA ILE A 731 5.88 -15.68 28.45
C ILE A 731 5.95 -16.18 29.90
N TRP A 732 6.81 -17.18 30.13
CA TRP A 732 7.09 -17.87 31.40
C TRP A 732 5.91 -18.55 32.08
N ASP A 733 6.04 -19.86 32.29
CA ASP A 733 5.09 -20.66 33.05
C ASP A 733 5.55 -20.92 34.50
N GLU A 734 4.78 -21.69 35.27
CA GLU A 734 5.12 -22.02 36.66
C GLU A 734 6.43 -22.82 36.79
N SER A 735 6.87 -23.54 35.75
CA SER A 735 8.15 -24.22 35.73
C SER A 735 9.31 -23.23 35.62
N ASP A 736 9.16 -22.18 34.82
CA ASP A 736 10.12 -21.07 34.72
C ASP A 736 10.23 -20.33 36.05
N TRP A 737 9.11 -20.01 36.70
CA TRP A 737 9.12 -19.35 38.02
C TRP A 737 9.80 -20.21 39.10
N LYS A 738 9.68 -21.55 39.03
CA LYS A 738 10.41 -22.47 39.92
C LYS A 738 11.91 -22.49 39.65
N ARG A 739 12.32 -22.30 38.39
CA ARG A 739 13.73 -22.14 38.01
C ARG A 739 14.28 -20.82 38.55
N PHE A 740 13.58 -19.71 38.30
CA PHE A 740 13.95 -18.37 38.78
C PHE A 740 14.09 -18.28 40.29
N ALA A 741 13.27 -19.04 41.03
CA ALA A 741 13.34 -19.10 42.50
C ALA A 741 14.71 -19.57 43.04
N LYS A 742 15.53 -20.26 42.21
CA LYS A 742 16.88 -20.70 42.58
C LYS A 742 17.94 -19.64 42.31
N GLU A 743 17.64 -18.66 41.45
CA GLU A 743 18.60 -17.71 40.88
C GLU A 743 18.58 -16.34 41.59
N VAL A 744 17.47 -16.01 42.28
CA VAL A 744 17.30 -14.76 43.03
C VAL A 744 16.80 -15.01 44.46
N CYS A 745 16.74 -14.00 45.32
CA CYS A 745 16.15 -14.12 46.67
C CYS A 745 14.60 -14.09 46.63
N PRO A 746 13.90 -14.55 47.68
CA PRO A 746 12.43 -14.60 47.70
C PRO A 746 11.74 -13.25 47.43
N ALA A 747 12.25 -12.16 48.01
CA ALA A 747 11.72 -10.82 47.79
C ALA A 747 11.84 -10.37 46.33
N CYS A 748 12.96 -10.69 45.66
CA CYS A 748 13.18 -10.36 44.25
C CYS A 748 12.28 -11.20 43.33
N LEU A 749 12.10 -12.48 43.66
CA LEU A 749 11.20 -13.38 42.93
C LEU A 749 9.75 -12.89 43.02
N ASP A 750 9.26 -12.56 44.22
CA ASP A 750 7.88 -12.13 44.43
C ASP A 750 7.56 -10.83 43.66
N GLN A 751 8.44 -9.83 43.76
CA GLN A 751 8.29 -8.57 43.03
C GLN A 751 8.34 -8.77 41.51
N SER A 752 9.24 -9.61 41.02
CA SER A 752 9.34 -9.94 39.58
C SER A 752 8.07 -10.62 39.09
N ARG A 753 7.55 -11.57 39.87
CA ARG A 753 6.31 -12.30 39.56
C ARG A 753 5.10 -11.37 39.60
N LYS A 754 5.05 -10.44 40.54
CA LYS A 754 4.01 -9.41 40.63
C LYS A 754 4.05 -8.45 39.44
N ALA A 755 5.25 -7.99 39.05
CA ALA A 755 5.43 -7.14 37.88
C ALA A 755 4.99 -7.85 36.59
N HIS A 756 5.39 -9.10 36.42
CA HIS A 756 4.99 -9.94 35.29
C HIS A 756 3.47 -10.15 35.24
N ARG A 757 2.82 -10.53 36.35
CA ARG A 757 1.37 -10.70 36.43
C ARG A 757 0.61 -9.42 36.09
N LYS A 758 1.08 -8.27 36.60
CA LYS A 758 0.50 -6.95 36.28
C LYS A 758 0.61 -6.65 34.78
N ALA A 759 1.75 -6.97 34.17
CA ALA A 759 1.97 -6.74 32.75
C ALA A 759 1.10 -7.67 31.88
N ARG A 760 0.95 -8.96 32.23
CA ARG A 760 0.01 -9.90 31.58
C ARG A 760 -1.42 -9.38 31.60
N LEU A 761 -1.88 -8.90 32.76
CA LEU A 761 -3.22 -8.34 32.88
C LEU A 761 -3.39 -7.11 31.99
N ALA A 762 -2.41 -6.21 31.95
CA ALA A 762 -2.45 -5.03 31.08
C ALA A 762 -2.51 -5.40 29.59
N VAL A 763 -1.81 -6.46 29.16
CA VAL A 763 -1.92 -6.97 27.78
C VAL A 763 -3.33 -7.47 27.51
N TRP A 764 -3.88 -8.31 28.40
CA TRP A 764 -5.23 -8.85 28.26
C TRP A 764 -6.30 -7.75 28.17
N GLU A 765 -6.31 -6.81 29.12
CA GLU A 765 -7.28 -5.72 29.17
C GLU A 765 -7.20 -4.80 27.94
N ASN A 766 -6.03 -4.71 27.31
CA ASN A 766 -5.85 -3.88 26.12
C ASN A 766 -6.20 -4.59 24.81
N LEU A 767 -6.36 -5.93 24.77
CA LEU A 767 -6.65 -6.66 23.53
C LEU A 767 -7.88 -6.13 22.77
N PRO A 768 -9.04 -5.87 23.41
CA PRO A 768 -10.18 -5.34 22.67
C PRO A 768 -9.88 -3.99 22.05
N ARG A 769 -9.20 -3.10 22.78
CA ARG A 769 -8.78 -1.79 22.26
C ARG A 769 -7.80 -1.93 21.09
N THR A 770 -6.81 -2.82 21.20
CA THR A 770 -5.84 -3.10 20.12
C THR A 770 -6.54 -3.46 18.81
N TYR A 771 -7.60 -4.26 18.90
CA TYR A 771 -8.35 -4.75 17.75
C TYR A 771 -9.67 -4.00 17.50
N ARG A 772 -9.88 -2.83 18.13
CA ARG A 772 -11.04 -1.94 17.98
C ARG A 772 -12.40 -2.59 18.34
N PHE A 773 -12.42 -3.48 19.32
CA PHE A 773 -13.63 -4.06 19.91
C PHE A 773 -14.05 -3.35 21.21
N PRO A 774 -15.33 -3.47 21.61
CA PRO A 774 -15.80 -3.03 22.93
C PRO A 774 -15.00 -3.65 24.09
N PRO A 775 -15.00 -3.03 25.28
CA PRO A 775 -14.30 -3.58 26.43
C PRO A 775 -14.86 -4.95 26.87
N TRP A 776 -14.06 -5.71 27.63
CA TRP A 776 -14.35 -7.11 27.97
C TRP A 776 -15.68 -7.34 28.69
N ASP A 777 -16.15 -6.39 29.49
CA ASP A 777 -17.45 -6.45 30.17
C ASP A 777 -18.63 -6.50 29.19
N GLN A 778 -18.57 -5.68 28.13
CA GLN A 778 -19.57 -5.69 27.06
C GLN A 778 -19.47 -6.95 26.20
N LEU A 779 -18.25 -7.42 25.92
CA LEU A 779 -18.03 -8.66 25.19
C LEU A 779 -18.53 -9.89 25.97
N GLU A 780 -18.40 -9.91 27.29
CA GLU A 780 -18.95 -10.98 28.13
C GLU A 780 -20.49 -10.99 28.10
N ALA A 781 -21.13 -9.83 28.11
CA ALA A 781 -22.58 -9.71 27.94
C ALA A 781 -23.03 -10.24 26.56
N GLN A 782 -22.29 -9.91 25.49
CA GLN A 782 -22.54 -10.44 24.15
C GLN A 782 -22.39 -11.97 24.10
N LYS A 783 -21.35 -12.51 24.74
CA LYS A 783 -21.12 -13.95 24.84
C LYS A 783 -22.28 -14.68 25.53
N ALA A 784 -22.78 -14.15 26.64
CA ALA A 784 -23.91 -14.74 27.34
C ALA A 784 -25.15 -14.83 26.42
N ALA A 785 -25.46 -13.74 25.70
CA ALA A 785 -26.54 -13.70 24.73
C ALA A 785 -26.34 -14.67 23.56
N SER A 786 -25.13 -14.76 22.99
CA SER A 786 -24.82 -15.67 21.87
C SER A 786 -24.88 -17.15 22.24
N LEU A 787 -24.58 -17.51 23.50
CA LEU A 787 -24.54 -18.90 23.95
C LEU A 787 -25.88 -19.42 24.50
N GLY A 788 -26.90 -18.54 24.57
CA GLY A 788 -28.23 -18.85 25.08
C GLY A 788 -28.24 -19.12 26.59
N ARG A 789 -27.55 -18.28 27.37
CA ARG A 789 -27.60 -18.29 28.85
C ARG A 789 -28.41 -17.13 29.40
#